data_AF-A0A2V2X7T2-F1
#
_entry.id   AF-A0A2V2X7T2-F1
#
_cell.length_a   1.000
_cell.length_b   1.000
_cell.length_c   1.000
_cell.angle_alpha   90.00
_cell.angle_beta   90.00
_cell.angle_gamma   90.00
#
_symmetry.space_group_name_H-M   'P 1'
#
loop_
_entity.id
_entity.type
_entity.pdbx_description
1 polymer ?
#
loop_
_entity_poly.entity_id
_entity_poly.type
_entity_poly.pdbx_seq_one_letter_code
_entity_poly.pdbx_strand_id
1 'polypeptide(L)'
;MRRVVRRAAPLLCRSHQFLARRNAAHEGKALSHAPPAVDTAELDSPFLSSLLEPPVTVALHDATRTYSTMDVVEPPVRYDPRCPNVYSEHQGMENGGESEGLVMRAHRAGKLWSAFAAAKGNDPPEWFYKLCEDLYYRRHSEDEMDATALSSDVDFQDHNTLMDAWRVEDKTSESNKNNNDDRNNNNNKENDDKDDEEGVDPYLWLPFDLLNEGEYRVGPYVFPSTATYTHEQRTLLCLGDTRREYVHFCNTYAFPERVQIPTSVGTQPAKLYVDPLQETPVVYIQLSDDFPPAMWLPVKGTAAAVRRVLAEFASISALHRDWHHEGFEERFRTAQRMLELQRMPSSEGDILRYMSYDARNEQFVFAPIREFPNQQEFFLGEHDDPERLLEHVDLCPFLFSIPHLRTVVDPHAEHMTPTIEGPGVATSLYRCVFSKTLLFVQVQLSAEVKLPPQDPEAFRFMWKDSQVVPKMHIPVFVRVVWPDNERMCGGGQLVRRFNRFFKTEFASDIPVDAVMALLYIMQWAKQLPNFLGVRGMRERLAELEAAAQMPEPAKLYPDTREIPNPEYTVMERIGMHVQYLAQLGDPEIALTIQRLLPEASAPVRMGCAKAALIAGERELFRHIVSSEPPGRMQVYMTKLVRKRKSRDLIDSEPRLLEEQYEFAAPLWTKRGTRIDKNTLEGAVDMQGRIGG
;
A
#
# COMPACT_ATOMS: atom_id res chain seq x y z
N MET A 1 78.78 26.04 -33.04
CA MET A 1 79.20 26.87 -34.19
C MET A 1 78.04 27.77 -34.62
N ARG A 2 78.29 29.10 -34.69
CA ARG A 2 77.69 30.16 -35.54
C ARG A 2 76.14 30.16 -35.77
N ARG A 3 75.40 31.10 -35.15
CA ARG A 3 74.93 32.43 -35.64
C ARG A 3 73.91 32.40 -36.82
N VAL A 4 72.64 32.77 -36.56
CA VAL A 4 71.94 34.05 -36.98
C VAL A 4 71.21 33.89 -38.35
N VAL A 5 69.94 34.27 -38.64
CA VAL A 5 68.84 35.05 -38.01
C VAL A 5 67.58 35.03 -38.93
N ARG A 6 66.38 35.42 -38.40
CA ARG A 6 65.13 35.92 -39.07
C ARG A 6 64.20 34.85 -39.70
N ARG A 7 62.89 34.72 -39.39
CA ARG A 7 61.81 35.72 -39.12
C ARG A 7 60.64 35.08 -38.31
N ALA A 8 60.04 35.92 -37.45
CA ALA A 8 58.63 35.97 -37.02
C ALA A 8 58.04 34.90 -36.06
N ALA A 9 57.74 35.34 -34.83
CA ALA A 9 56.63 34.89 -33.97
C ALA A 9 55.72 36.12 -33.72
N PRO A 10 54.42 36.03 -33.34
CA PRO A 10 53.68 34.88 -32.77
C PRO A 10 52.26 34.62 -33.36
N LEU A 11 51.80 33.36 -33.37
CA LEU A 11 50.38 33.00 -33.65
C LEU A 11 49.83 31.93 -32.66
N LEU A 12 50.25 31.98 -31.40
CA LEU A 12 49.76 31.10 -30.32
C LEU A 12 48.96 31.86 -29.23
N CYS A 13 48.20 32.88 -29.62
CA CYS A 13 47.28 33.62 -28.73
C CYS A 13 45.90 33.92 -29.37
N ARG A 14 45.40 33.10 -30.31
CA ARG A 14 44.14 33.41 -31.04
C ARG A 14 43.06 32.33 -31.12
N SER A 15 43.22 31.17 -30.48
CA SER A 15 42.14 30.16 -30.38
C SER A 15 41.42 30.15 -29.03
N HIS A 16 41.97 30.77 -27.97
CA HIS A 16 41.33 30.85 -26.64
C HIS A 16 40.45 32.10 -26.41
N GLN A 17 40.24 32.96 -27.42
CA GLN A 17 39.38 34.15 -27.30
C GLN A 17 38.07 34.09 -28.10
N PHE A 18 37.82 33.02 -28.88
CA PHE A 18 36.59 32.89 -29.68
C PHE A 18 35.48 32.05 -29.02
N LEU A 19 35.79 31.25 -28.00
CA LEU A 19 34.77 30.60 -27.15
C LEU A 19 34.38 31.46 -25.93
N ALA A 20 35.24 32.39 -25.51
CA ALA A 20 34.96 33.33 -24.42
C ALA A 20 34.09 34.55 -24.82
N ARG A 21 33.77 34.73 -26.12
CA ARG A 21 32.94 35.84 -26.62
C ARG A 21 31.53 35.46 -27.08
N ARG A 22 31.18 34.16 -27.07
CA ARG A 22 29.79 33.73 -27.32
C ARG A 22 28.94 33.62 -26.05
N ASN A 23 29.58 33.70 -24.87
CA ASN A 23 28.92 33.68 -23.56
C ASN A 23 28.78 35.07 -22.91
N ALA A 24 29.17 36.16 -23.59
CA ALA A 24 29.13 37.53 -23.07
C ALA A 24 28.10 38.43 -23.78
N ALA A 25 27.13 37.83 -24.49
CA ALA A 25 26.05 38.56 -25.16
C ALA A 25 24.69 37.86 -24.93
N HIS A 26 24.41 37.56 -23.66
CA HIS A 26 23.07 37.43 -23.10
C HIS A 26 23.13 37.76 -21.61
N GLU A 27 23.69 38.92 -21.28
CA GLU A 27 23.33 39.62 -20.04
C GLU A 27 21.94 40.23 -20.23
N GLY A 28 20.95 39.59 -19.64
CA GLY A 28 19.56 40.03 -19.67
C GLY A 28 18.71 39.11 -18.82
N LYS A 29 18.65 39.41 -17.51
CA LYS A 29 17.85 38.73 -16.45
C LYS A 29 18.31 37.32 -16.08
N ALA A 30 19.50 37.21 -15.49
CA ALA A 30 19.74 36.18 -14.50
C ALA A 30 19.01 36.61 -13.21
N LEU A 31 17.81 36.05 -13.00
CA LEU A 31 17.19 36.05 -11.68
C LEU A 31 18.13 35.27 -10.75
N SER A 32 18.78 35.98 -9.84
CA SER A 32 19.36 35.39 -8.64
C SER A 32 18.23 34.83 -7.78
N HIS A 33 17.72 33.66 -8.15
CA HIS A 33 17.00 32.84 -7.19
C HIS A 33 18.08 32.15 -6.36
N ALA A 34 18.42 32.78 -5.22
CA ALA A 34 18.66 31.97 -4.04
C ALA A 34 17.49 30.96 -3.94
N PRO A 35 17.74 29.70 -3.52
CA PRO A 35 16.61 28.85 -3.18
C PRO A 35 15.71 29.66 -2.25
N PRO A 36 14.37 29.67 -2.43
CA PRO A 36 13.53 30.28 -1.42
C PRO A 36 13.97 29.63 -0.11
N ALA A 37 14.38 30.45 0.85
CA ALA A 37 14.42 29.98 2.23
C ALA A 37 13.03 29.38 2.44
N VAL A 38 12.97 28.07 2.67
CA VAL A 38 11.72 27.44 3.05
C VAL A 38 11.32 28.20 4.30
N ASP A 39 10.25 28.99 4.21
CA ASP A 39 9.72 29.68 5.37
C ASP A 39 9.40 28.57 6.37
N THR A 40 10.21 28.46 7.41
CA THR A 40 10.04 27.43 8.46
C THR A 40 8.71 27.59 9.19
N ALA A 41 8.02 28.72 8.99
CA ALA A 41 6.66 28.98 9.41
C ALA A 41 5.58 28.25 8.57
N GLU A 42 5.89 27.76 7.36
CA GLU A 42 4.93 27.03 6.50
C GLU A 42 4.95 25.51 6.70
N LEU A 43 5.92 24.97 7.45
CA LEU A 43 6.06 23.53 7.74
C LEU A 43 5.67 23.20 9.18
N ASP A 44 4.45 23.57 9.59
CA ASP A 44 3.89 23.15 10.88
C ASP A 44 3.38 21.70 10.76
N SER A 45 4.33 20.74 10.76
CA SER A 45 4.06 19.30 10.60
C SER A 45 4.41 18.51 11.86
N PRO A 46 3.52 17.61 12.36
CA PRO A 46 3.80 16.78 13.53
C PRO A 46 5.08 15.95 13.43
N PHE A 47 5.43 15.48 12.23
CA PHE A 47 6.65 14.70 12.02
C PHE A 47 7.89 15.57 12.13
N LEU A 48 7.91 16.75 11.48
CA LEU A 48 9.01 17.71 11.61
C LEU A 48 9.19 18.16 13.07
N SER A 49 8.10 18.48 13.78
CA SER A 49 8.15 18.80 15.21
C SER A 49 8.78 17.67 16.02
N SER A 50 8.43 16.40 15.75
CA SER A 50 9.01 15.25 16.45
C SER A 50 10.49 15.02 16.17
N LEU A 51 11.02 15.51 15.04
CA LEU A 51 12.44 15.44 14.70
C LEU A 51 13.25 16.54 15.40
N LEU A 52 12.71 17.77 15.43
CA LEU A 52 13.37 18.94 16.02
C LEU A 52 13.30 18.92 17.55
N GLU A 53 12.13 18.58 18.09
CA GLU A 53 11.85 18.48 19.53
C GLU A 53 11.36 17.07 19.86
N PRO A 54 12.29 16.09 19.91
CA PRO A 54 11.92 14.71 20.19
C PRO A 54 11.28 14.58 21.58
N PRO A 55 10.28 13.68 21.73
CA PRO A 55 9.56 13.53 22.98
C PRO A 55 10.52 13.12 24.12
N VAL A 56 10.24 13.64 25.32
CA VAL A 56 10.96 13.25 26.52
C VAL A 56 10.55 11.81 26.90
N THR A 57 11.53 10.92 26.98
CA THR A 57 11.35 9.49 27.27
C THR A 57 11.90 9.14 28.66
N VAL A 58 13.13 8.67 28.75
CA VAL A 58 13.84 8.28 29.97
C VAL A 58 14.99 9.24 30.20
N ALA A 59 15.08 9.82 31.40
CA ALA A 59 16.17 10.71 31.77
C ALA A 59 17.43 9.92 32.16
N LEU A 60 18.50 10.10 31.39
CA LEU A 60 19.83 9.56 31.65
C LEU A 60 20.73 10.68 32.16
N HIS A 61 21.01 10.67 33.46
CA HIS A 61 21.87 11.66 34.11
C HIS A 61 23.34 11.33 33.89
N ASP A 62 24.10 12.31 33.40
CA ASP A 62 25.54 12.28 33.29
C ASP A 62 26.15 13.48 34.06
N ALA A 63 27.46 13.46 34.31
CA ALA A 63 28.18 14.52 35.00
C ALA A 63 28.10 15.88 34.28
N THR A 64 27.83 15.91 32.97
CA THR A 64 27.84 17.13 32.15
C THR A 64 26.46 17.60 31.70
N ARG A 65 25.50 16.68 31.56
CA ARG A 65 24.15 16.95 31.07
C ARG A 65 23.17 15.85 31.48
N THR A 66 21.89 16.06 31.23
CA THR A 66 20.88 15.00 31.28
C THR A 66 20.36 14.75 29.87
N TYR A 67 20.49 13.52 29.38
CA TYR A 67 19.99 13.12 28.08
C TYR A 67 18.62 12.44 28.26
N SER A 68 17.55 13.04 27.74
CA SER A 68 16.17 12.62 28.05
C SER A 68 15.31 12.33 26.82
N THR A 69 15.90 12.30 25.64
CA THR A 69 15.19 12.19 24.35
C THR A 69 15.63 10.97 23.54
N MET A 70 16.20 9.96 24.20
CA MET A 70 16.53 8.69 23.55
C MET A 70 15.24 7.97 23.16
N ASP A 71 15.10 7.50 21.92
CA ASP A 71 13.97 6.63 21.58
C ASP A 71 14.25 5.22 22.10
N VAL A 72 13.78 4.92 23.32
CA VAL A 72 14.06 3.67 24.03
C VAL A 72 13.03 2.61 23.67
N VAL A 73 13.47 1.36 23.50
CA VAL A 73 12.60 0.18 23.33
C VAL A 73 11.49 0.15 24.38
N GLU A 74 10.29 -0.21 23.94
CA GLU A 74 9.14 -0.28 24.86
C GLU A 74 9.37 -1.33 25.97
N PRO A 75 8.84 -1.09 27.19
CA PRO A 75 8.89 -2.08 28.24
C PRO A 75 8.25 -3.42 27.81
N PRO A 76 8.68 -4.55 28.38
CA PRO A 76 8.06 -5.84 28.10
C PRO A 76 6.55 -5.82 28.34
N VAL A 77 5.79 -6.25 27.34
CA VAL A 77 4.32 -6.31 27.39
C VAL A 77 3.88 -7.33 28.44
N ARG A 78 2.80 -7.01 29.15
CA ARG A 78 2.20 -7.88 30.18
C ARG A 78 0.73 -8.08 29.88
N TYR A 79 0.30 -9.33 29.82
CA TYR A 79 -1.11 -9.67 29.84
C TYR A 79 -1.65 -9.56 31.28
N ASP A 80 -2.62 -8.68 31.52
CA ASP A 80 -3.34 -8.59 32.79
C ASP A 80 -4.76 -9.17 32.59
N PRO A 81 -5.08 -10.34 33.17
CA PRO A 81 -6.41 -10.96 33.04
C PRO A 81 -7.57 -10.09 33.58
N ARG A 82 -7.26 -9.06 34.38
CA ARG A 82 -8.26 -8.13 34.93
C ARG A 82 -8.63 -7.02 33.95
N CYS A 83 -7.80 -6.77 32.94
CA CYS A 83 -8.10 -5.83 31.87
C CYS A 83 -8.97 -6.54 30.83
N PRO A 84 -10.23 -6.11 30.61
CA PRO A 84 -11.07 -6.73 29.60
C PRO A 84 -10.51 -6.48 28.20
N ASN A 85 -10.78 -7.39 27.27
CA ASN A 85 -10.43 -7.20 25.86
C ASN A 85 -11.23 -6.06 25.21
N VAL A 86 -12.47 -5.84 25.68
CA VAL A 86 -13.35 -4.78 25.22
C VAL A 86 -13.41 -3.69 26.31
N TYR A 87 -13.06 -2.47 25.96
CA TYR A 87 -13.19 -1.32 26.85
C TYR A 87 -14.65 -0.86 26.88
N SER A 88 -15.31 -1.04 28.03
CA SER A 88 -16.67 -0.56 28.28
C SER A 88 -16.70 0.95 28.58
N GLU A 89 -16.02 1.79 27.79
CA GLU A 89 -16.11 3.26 27.97
C GLU A 89 -17.47 3.84 27.55
N HIS A 90 -18.36 3.02 26.98
CA HIS A 90 -19.72 3.42 26.61
C HIS A 90 -20.66 3.64 27.81
N GLN A 91 -20.30 3.21 29.03
CA GLN A 91 -21.15 3.48 30.21
C GLN A 91 -21.13 4.95 30.71
N GLY A 92 -20.25 5.81 30.19
CA GLY A 92 -20.12 7.21 30.61
C GLY A 92 -20.87 8.24 29.76
N MET A 93 -21.26 7.89 28.53
CA MET A 93 -21.97 8.78 27.60
C MET A 93 -23.43 8.37 27.32
N GLU A 94 -23.85 7.18 27.75
CA GLU A 94 -25.24 6.69 27.64
C GLU A 94 -26.19 7.23 28.73
N ASN A 95 -25.77 8.21 29.52
CA ASN A 95 -26.64 8.92 30.49
C ASN A 95 -27.27 10.21 29.94
N GLY A 96 -27.22 10.42 28.61
CA GLY A 96 -28.11 11.34 27.92
C GLY A 96 -29.12 10.50 27.13
N GLY A 97 -30.35 10.35 27.62
CA GLY A 97 -31.35 9.45 27.06
C GLY A 97 -31.32 9.42 25.52
N GLU A 98 -30.90 8.29 24.96
CA GLU A 98 -30.93 8.06 23.52
C GLU A 98 -32.38 8.13 23.07
N SER A 99 -32.79 9.30 22.60
CA SER A 99 -34.04 9.46 21.88
C SER A 99 -33.95 8.59 20.65
N GLU A 100 -34.63 7.44 20.69
CA GLU A 100 -34.94 6.60 19.53
C GLU A 100 -35.19 7.47 18.30
N GLY A 101 -34.43 7.23 17.23
CA GLY A 101 -34.42 8.08 16.05
C GLY A 101 -35.77 8.14 15.35
N LEU A 102 -35.96 9.15 14.50
CA LEU A 102 -37.26 9.46 13.91
C LEU A 102 -37.76 8.32 13.02
N VAL A 103 -36.87 7.67 12.26
CA VAL A 103 -37.23 6.58 11.35
C VAL A 103 -37.52 5.32 12.14
N MET A 104 -36.68 4.99 13.13
CA MET A 104 -36.90 3.83 14.00
C MET A 104 -38.24 3.91 14.74
N ARG A 105 -38.58 5.09 15.26
CA ARG A 105 -39.89 5.35 15.90
C ARG A 105 -41.05 5.20 14.91
N ALA A 106 -40.88 5.70 13.68
CA ALA A 106 -41.90 5.56 12.63
C ALA A 106 -42.10 4.10 12.22
N HIS A 107 -41.03 3.32 12.11
CA HIS A 107 -41.08 1.88 11.82
C HIS A 107 -41.83 1.10 12.90
N ARG A 108 -41.49 1.32 14.18
CA ARG A 108 -42.18 0.70 15.32
C ARG A 108 -43.67 1.05 15.37
N ALA A 109 -44.05 2.24 14.89
CA ALA A 109 -45.43 2.69 14.78
C ALA A 109 -46.17 2.17 13.53
N GLY A 110 -45.53 1.35 12.68
CA GLY A 110 -46.11 0.85 11.42
C GLY A 110 -46.24 1.92 10.34
N LYS A 111 -45.39 2.97 10.39
CA LYS A 111 -45.42 4.14 9.51
C LYS A 111 -44.06 4.41 8.85
N LEU A 112 -43.26 3.37 8.61
CA LEU A 112 -41.94 3.49 8.02
C LEU A 112 -41.96 4.31 6.72
N TRP A 113 -42.89 4.00 5.82
CA TRP A 113 -42.99 4.64 4.51
C TRP A 113 -43.31 6.14 4.59
N SER A 114 -44.00 6.58 5.63
CA SER A 114 -44.25 8.03 5.83
C SER A 114 -42.98 8.82 6.16
N ALA A 115 -41.91 8.14 6.61
CA ALA A 115 -40.60 8.73 6.84
C ALA A 115 -39.71 8.73 5.58
N PHE A 116 -40.10 8.01 4.52
CA PHE A 116 -39.33 7.99 3.27
C PHE A 116 -39.54 9.28 2.48
N ALA A 117 -38.45 9.96 2.12
CA ALA A 117 -38.50 11.20 1.34
C ALA A 117 -39.18 11.01 -0.02
N ALA A 118 -38.98 9.84 -0.66
CA ALA A 118 -39.51 9.51 -1.97
C ALA A 118 -40.92 8.87 -1.96
N ALA A 119 -41.51 8.60 -0.78
CA ALA A 119 -42.80 7.92 -0.68
C ALA A 119 -43.98 8.91 -0.77
N LYS A 120 -45.07 8.50 -1.41
CA LYS A 120 -46.34 9.25 -1.46
C LYS A 120 -47.33 8.67 -0.46
N GLY A 121 -47.17 9.00 0.82
CA GLY A 121 -48.08 8.57 1.88
C GLY A 121 -47.56 7.35 2.65
N ASN A 122 -48.40 6.32 2.80
CA ASN A 122 -48.11 5.17 3.67
C ASN A 122 -47.69 3.91 2.89
N ASP A 123 -47.50 4.02 1.57
CA ASP A 123 -47.07 2.94 0.68
C ASP A 123 -45.56 3.06 0.39
N PRO A 124 -44.86 1.94 0.16
CA PRO A 124 -43.45 1.96 -0.22
C PRO A 124 -43.21 2.78 -1.50
N PRO A 125 -42.03 3.43 -1.65
CA PRO A 125 -41.66 4.07 -2.90
C PRO A 125 -41.77 3.09 -4.08
N GLU A 126 -42.32 3.54 -5.21
CA GLU A 126 -42.58 2.70 -6.39
C GLU A 126 -41.31 1.98 -6.88
N TRP A 127 -40.16 2.68 -6.88
CA TRP A 127 -38.88 2.11 -7.27
C TRP A 127 -38.42 0.99 -6.31
N PHE A 128 -38.67 1.15 -5.01
CA PHE A 128 -38.26 0.19 -3.98
C PHE A 128 -39.14 -1.07 -4.05
N TYR A 129 -40.45 -0.89 -4.24
CA TYR A 129 -41.38 -2.00 -4.47
C TYR A 129 -40.98 -2.80 -5.72
N LYS A 130 -40.73 -2.11 -6.85
CA LYS A 130 -40.29 -2.74 -8.09
C LYS A 130 -38.95 -3.48 -7.92
N LEU A 131 -37.98 -2.87 -7.23
CA LEU A 131 -36.71 -3.52 -6.91
C LEU A 131 -36.93 -4.83 -6.15
N CYS A 132 -37.76 -4.82 -5.10
CA CYS A 132 -38.06 -6.01 -4.31
C CYS A 132 -38.77 -7.08 -5.18
N GLU A 133 -39.74 -6.70 -6.00
CA GLU A 133 -40.41 -7.62 -6.93
C GLU A 133 -39.42 -8.25 -7.91
N ASP A 134 -38.54 -7.45 -8.51
CA ASP A 134 -37.54 -7.90 -9.49
C ASP A 134 -36.48 -8.82 -8.85
N LEU A 135 -36.06 -8.54 -7.61
CA LEU A 135 -35.13 -9.39 -6.87
C LEU A 135 -35.79 -10.72 -6.46
N TYR A 136 -37.04 -10.69 -6.01
CA TYR A 136 -37.79 -11.88 -5.57
C TYR A 136 -38.08 -12.84 -6.72
N TYR A 137 -38.64 -12.33 -7.83
CA TYR A 137 -39.02 -13.14 -8.99
C TYR A 137 -37.89 -13.33 -10.00
N ARG A 138 -36.70 -12.76 -9.75
CA ARG A 138 -35.53 -12.80 -10.65
C ARG A 138 -35.85 -12.29 -12.06
N ARG A 139 -36.70 -11.26 -12.18
CA ARG A 139 -37.08 -10.66 -13.48
C ARG A 139 -35.93 -9.84 -14.07
N HIS A 140 -35.89 -9.74 -15.41
CA HIS A 140 -34.78 -9.19 -16.22
C HIS A 140 -33.48 -10.01 -16.11
N SER A 141 -33.38 -11.09 -16.87
CA SER A 141 -32.16 -11.86 -17.13
C SER A 141 -31.42 -11.30 -18.34
N GLU A 142 -30.08 -11.42 -18.37
CA GLU A 142 -29.30 -11.71 -19.59
C GLU A 142 -29.46 -10.68 -20.74
N ASP A 143 -30.51 -10.92 -21.51
CA ASP A 143 -30.68 -10.52 -22.90
C ASP A 143 -31.28 -9.11 -23.09
N GLU A 144 -31.86 -8.51 -22.05
CA GLU A 144 -32.37 -7.11 -22.08
C GLU A 144 -31.36 -6.08 -21.52
N MET A 145 -30.20 -6.54 -21.04
CA MET A 145 -29.30 -5.77 -20.17
C MET A 145 -28.30 -4.83 -20.88
N ASP A 146 -28.05 -5.02 -22.18
CA ASP A 146 -27.06 -4.22 -22.93
C ASP A 146 -27.56 -2.81 -23.30
N ALA A 147 -28.84 -2.64 -23.59
CA ALA A 147 -29.38 -1.38 -24.10
C ALA A 147 -29.64 -0.32 -23.00
N THR A 148 -29.94 -0.74 -21.78
CA THR A 148 -30.26 0.17 -20.65
C THR A 148 -29.06 0.49 -19.76
N ALA A 149 -27.95 -0.25 -19.91
CA ALA A 149 -26.72 -0.05 -19.16
C ALA A 149 -25.76 0.97 -19.79
N LEU A 150 -25.79 1.16 -21.10
CA LEU A 150 -24.92 2.14 -21.79
C LEU A 150 -25.25 3.60 -21.47
N SER A 151 -26.38 3.87 -20.80
CA SER A 151 -26.77 5.21 -20.31
C SER A 151 -26.49 5.43 -18.82
N SER A 152 -25.74 4.51 -18.16
CA SER A 152 -25.92 4.24 -16.73
C SER A 152 -24.81 4.66 -15.74
N ASP A 153 -24.06 5.72 -15.99
CA ASP A 153 -23.28 6.36 -14.91
C ASP A 153 -24.20 7.10 -13.91
N VAL A 154 -23.86 7.06 -12.61
CA VAL A 154 -24.52 7.89 -11.58
C VAL A 154 -23.84 9.25 -11.60
N ASP A 155 -24.55 10.31 -11.97
CA ASP A 155 -24.06 11.68 -11.77
C ASP A 155 -24.13 12.03 -10.28
N PHE A 156 -22.98 12.06 -9.62
CA PHE A 156 -22.85 12.52 -8.23
C PHE A 156 -22.76 14.05 -8.18
N GLN A 157 -23.88 14.76 -8.40
CA GLN A 157 -23.95 16.21 -8.18
C GLN A 157 -24.50 16.60 -6.78
N ASP A 158 -25.26 15.74 -6.10
CA ASP A 158 -26.04 16.15 -4.92
C ASP A 158 -25.35 16.00 -3.55
N HIS A 159 -24.03 15.76 -3.51
CA HIS A 159 -23.25 15.81 -2.28
C HIS A 159 -22.20 16.94 -2.24
N ASN A 160 -22.17 17.81 -3.26
CA ASN A 160 -21.23 18.92 -3.38
C ASN A 160 -21.87 20.31 -3.27
N THR A 161 -23.15 20.42 -2.89
CA THR A 161 -23.91 21.69 -2.85
C THR A 161 -23.54 22.64 -1.71
N LEU A 162 -22.25 22.76 -1.38
CA LEU A 162 -21.74 23.81 -0.50
C LEU A 162 -20.42 24.47 -0.93
N MET A 163 -19.81 24.17 -2.08
CA MET A 163 -18.55 24.82 -2.45
C MET A 163 -18.32 25.26 -3.91
N ASP A 164 -19.14 24.90 -4.91
CA ASP A 164 -18.83 25.27 -6.30
C ASP A 164 -19.89 26.19 -6.94
N ALA A 165 -19.89 27.46 -6.52
CA ALA A 165 -20.14 28.53 -7.47
C ALA A 165 -18.82 28.82 -8.19
N TRP A 166 -18.86 29.39 -9.40
CA TRP A 166 -17.70 29.76 -10.24
C TRP A 166 -17.16 28.66 -11.17
N ARG A 167 -17.88 28.36 -12.26
CA ARG A 167 -17.43 28.67 -13.64
C ARG A 167 -18.45 28.16 -14.67
N VAL A 168 -18.65 28.97 -15.69
CA VAL A 168 -19.63 28.87 -16.77
C VAL A 168 -18.89 28.66 -18.10
N GLU A 169 -19.62 28.07 -19.05
CA GLU A 169 -19.39 27.91 -20.51
C GLU A 169 -18.49 26.75 -21.00
N ASP A 170 -18.70 26.12 -22.15
CA ASP A 170 -19.88 25.79 -22.98
C ASP A 170 -19.37 24.93 -24.18
N LYS A 171 -20.28 24.13 -24.76
CA LYS A 171 -20.39 23.73 -26.19
C LYS A 171 -19.64 22.54 -26.83
N THR A 172 -20.51 21.63 -27.31
CA THR A 172 -20.67 21.03 -28.68
C THR A 172 -19.61 20.00 -29.13
N SER A 173 -19.95 18.89 -29.81
CA SER A 173 -20.84 18.75 -30.97
C SER A 173 -21.17 17.29 -31.34
N GLU A 174 -22.41 17.11 -31.82
CA GLU A 174 -22.88 16.35 -33.00
C GLU A 174 -22.69 14.82 -33.19
N SER A 175 -23.87 14.25 -33.47
CA SER A 175 -24.26 12.93 -33.92
C SER A 175 -23.78 12.51 -35.32
N ASN A 176 -23.67 11.20 -35.56
CA ASN A 176 -24.17 10.64 -36.82
C ASN A 176 -24.62 9.17 -36.69
N LYS A 177 -25.84 8.90 -37.16
CA LYS A 177 -26.47 7.58 -37.33
C LYS A 177 -26.13 7.02 -38.72
N ASN A 178 -26.05 5.69 -38.87
CA ASN A 178 -26.61 4.95 -40.01
C ASN A 178 -26.57 3.42 -39.80
N ASN A 179 -27.73 2.86 -39.48
CA ASN A 179 -28.46 1.74 -40.11
C ASN A 179 -27.77 0.58 -40.87
N ASN A 180 -28.23 -0.62 -40.48
CA ASN A 180 -28.81 -1.72 -41.26
C ASN A 180 -28.03 -3.04 -41.48
N ASP A 181 -28.63 -4.07 -40.87
CA ASP A 181 -29.13 -5.33 -41.45
C ASP A 181 -28.23 -6.58 -41.60
N ASP A 182 -28.80 -7.66 -41.01
CA ASP A 182 -29.00 -8.99 -41.59
C ASP A 182 -27.84 -10.02 -41.67
N ARG A 183 -27.90 -11.05 -40.81
CA ARG A 183 -28.36 -12.45 -41.14
C ARG A 183 -27.63 -13.56 -40.37
N ASN A 184 -28.43 -14.30 -39.61
CA ASN A 184 -28.68 -15.75 -39.73
C ASN A 184 -27.48 -16.71 -39.94
N ASN A 185 -27.24 -17.59 -38.96
CA ASN A 185 -27.07 -19.02 -39.26
C ASN A 185 -27.26 -19.91 -38.01
N ASN A 186 -28.36 -20.68 -38.02
CA ASN A 186 -28.57 -21.86 -37.20
C ASN A 186 -27.56 -22.96 -37.57
N ASN A 187 -27.12 -23.73 -36.58
CA ASN A 187 -26.92 -25.17 -36.75
C ASN A 187 -27.09 -25.89 -35.42
N ASN A 188 -28.17 -26.66 -35.37
CA ASN A 188 -28.52 -27.63 -34.33
C ASN A 188 -27.43 -28.69 -34.16
N LYS A 189 -27.20 -29.09 -32.91
CA LYS A 189 -26.75 -30.45 -32.60
C LYS A 189 -27.42 -30.90 -31.31
N GLU A 190 -28.37 -31.81 -31.47
CA GLU A 190 -29.11 -32.51 -30.42
C GLU A 190 -28.28 -33.65 -29.79
N ASN A 191 -28.66 -33.94 -28.54
CA ASN A 191 -28.50 -35.17 -27.76
C ASN A 191 -27.20 -35.35 -26.94
N ASP A 192 -27.33 -35.25 -25.61
CA ASP A 192 -27.61 -36.45 -24.80
C ASP A 192 -28.09 -36.04 -23.40
N ASP A 193 -29.40 -36.16 -23.17
CA ASP A 193 -30.06 -35.98 -21.88
C ASP A 193 -29.69 -37.12 -20.93
N LYS A 194 -28.90 -36.78 -19.92
CA LYS A 194 -29.00 -37.37 -18.59
C LYS A 194 -29.40 -36.25 -17.65
N ASP A 195 -30.65 -36.30 -17.22
CA ASP A 195 -31.18 -35.51 -16.11
C ASP A 195 -30.47 -35.89 -14.80
N ASP A 196 -29.23 -35.44 -14.64
CA ASP A 196 -28.73 -35.06 -13.32
C ASP A 196 -29.49 -33.77 -12.99
N GLU A 197 -30.22 -33.72 -11.86
CA GLU A 197 -30.78 -32.46 -11.37
C GLU A 197 -29.64 -31.43 -11.31
N GLU A 198 -29.62 -30.50 -12.27
CA GLU A 198 -28.51 -29.59 -12.53
C GLU A 198 -28.43 -28.59 -11.36
N GLY A 199 -27.77 -29.00 -10.28
CA GLY A 199 -27.58 -28.19 -9.09
C GLY A 199 -26.77 -26.96 -9.46
N VAL A 200 -27.31 -25.77 -9.20
CA VAL A 200 -26.59 -24.52 -9.48
C VAL A 200 -25.41 -24.38 -8.52
N ASP A 201 -24.24 -24.02 -9.05
CA ASP A 201 -23.02 -23.80 -8.25
C ASP A 201 -23.27 -22.71 -7.18
N PRO A 202 -23.17 -23.04 -5.87
CA PRO A 202 -23.43 -22.08 -4.80
C PRO A 202 -22.48 -20.87 -4.79
N TYR A 203 -21.31 -20.93 -5.46
CA TYR A 203 -20.40 -19.78 -5.55
C TYR A 203 -20.87 -18.74 -6.55
N LEU A 204 -21.57 -19.17 -7.60
CA LEU A 204 -22.09 -18.31 -8.67
C LEU A 204 -23.56 -17.93 -8.45
N TRP A 205 -24.27 -18.72 -7.64
CA TRP A 205 -25.64 -18.46 -7.24
C TRP A 205 -25.77 -17.17 -6.42
N LEU A 206 -26.71 -16.29 -6.79
CA LEU A 206 -27.02 -15.05 -6.08
C LEU A 206 -28.37 -15.15 -5.34
N PRO A 207 -28.38 -15.51 -4.04
CA PRO A 207 -29.60 -15.51 -3.25
C PRO A 207 -30.05 -14.08 -2.90
N PHE A 208 -31.35 -13.89 -2.77
CA PHE A 208 -31.98 -12.65 -2.29
C PHE A 208 -33.08 -12.98 -1.29
N ASP A 209 -32.72 -12.97 -0.02
CA ASP A 209 -33.61 -13.28 1.09
C ASP A 209 -34.24 -11.97 1.59
N LEU A 210 -35.34 -11.58 0.93
CA LEU A 210 -36.11 -10.39 1.31
C LEU A 210 -36.76 -10.60 2.68
N LEU A 211 -36.58 -9.62 3.55
CA LEU A 211 -37.21 -9.58 4.87
C LEU A 211 -38.63 -9.03 4.77
N ASN A 212 -39.48 -9.42 5.71
CA ASN A 212 -40.77 -8.76 5.86
C ASN A 212 -40.60 -7.38 6.51
N GLU A 213 -41.55 -6.47 6.32
CA GLU A 213 -41.51 -5.11 6.93
C GLU A 213 -41.28 -5.14 8.45
N GLY A 214 -41.91 -6.08 9.16
CA GLY A 214 -41.73 -6.24 10.62
C GLY A 214 -40.35 -6.80 11.02
N GLU A 215 -39.61 -7.35 10.08
CA GLU A 215 -38.27 -7.94 10.26
C GLU A 215 -37.15 -7.01 9.79
N TYR A 216 -37.48 -5.90 9.11
CA TYR A 216 -36.51 -4.88 8.75
C TYR A 216 -35.75 -4.38 9.97
N ARG A 217 -34.44 -4.23 9.83
CA ARG A 217 -33.60 -3.65 10.88
C ARG A 217 -33.37 -2.19 10.54
N VAL A 218 -34.03 -1.32 11.28
CA VAL A 218 -33.94 0.13 11.13
C VAL A 218 -33.07 0.69 12.24
N GLY A 219 -32.07 1.49 11.90
CA GLY A 219 -31.22 2.17 12.87
C GLY A 219 -29.90 2.65 12.30
N PRO A 220 -29.08 3.33 13.11
CA PRO A 220 -27.75 3.75 12.70
C PRO A 220 -26.79 2.55 12.59
N TYR A 221 -25.69 2.75 11.88
CA TYR A 221 -24.60 1.79 11.88
C TYR A 221 -23.94 1.73 13.26
N VAL A 222 -23.75 0.52 13.78
CA VAL A 222 -23.09 0.27 15.06
C VAL A 222 -21.75 -0.39 14.79
N PHE A 223 -20.66 0.27 15.19
CA PHE A 223 -19.32 -0.30 15.07
C PHE A 223 -19.18 -1.57 15.95
N PRO A 224 -18.41 -2.57 15.52
CA PRO A 224 -18.03 -3.69 16.37
C PRO A 224 -17.40 -3.20 17.68
N SER A 225 -17.67 -3.90 18.78
CA SER A 225 -17.18 -3.51 20.12
C SER A 225 -15.64 -3.46 20.23
N THR A 226 -14.94 -4.20 19.37
CA THR A 226 -13.48 -4.23 19.27
C THR A 226 -12.90 -3.13 18.37
N ALA A 227 -13.73 -2.32 17.71
CA ALA A 227 -13.28 -1.29 16.79
C ALA A 227 -12.71 -0.07 17.53
N THR A 228 -11.39 0.14 17.40
CA THR A 228 -10.61 1.16 18.12
C THR A 228 -10.56 2.53 17.44
N TYR A 229 -11.53 2.84 16.57
CA TYR A 229 -11.62 4.13 15.89
C TYR A 229 -11.86 5.28 16.86
N THR A 230 -11.21 6.42 16.64
CA THR A 230 -11.49 7.66 17.37
C THR A 230 -12.86 8.24 17.02
N HIS A 231 -13.37 9.19 17.80
CA HIS A 231 -14.64 9.86 17.51
C HIS A 231 -14.65 10.51 16.12
N GLU A 232 -13.58 11.24 15.77
CA GLU A 232 -13.42 11.88 14.45
C GLU A 232 -13.44 10.86 13.31
N GLN A 233 -12.73 9.74 13.47
CA GLN A 233 -12.72 8.66 12.49
C GLN A 233 -14.09 8.02 12.35
N ARG A 234 -14.80 7.74 13.46
CA ARG A 234 -16.18 7.22 13.42
C ARG A 234 -17.11 8.17 12.67
N THR A 235 -17.00 9.48 12.90
CA THR A 235 -17.77 10.49 12.18
C THR A 235 -17.48 10.47 10.68
N LEU A 236 -16.21 10.40 10.27
CA LEU A 236 -15.85 10.28 8.85
C LEU A 236 -16.36 8.98 8.22
N LEU A 237 -16.23 7.85 8.93
CA LEU A 237 -16.70 6.54 8.50
C LEU A 237 -18.24 6.45 8.43
N CYS A 238 -18.95 7.28 9.19
CA CYS A 238 -20.41 7.46 9.12
C CYS A 238 -20.82 8.66 8.24
N LEU A 239 -19.95 9.15 7.34
CA LEU A 239 -20.26 10.20 6.38
C LEU A 239 -20.72 11.54 7.02
N GLY A 240 -20.17 11.87 8.19
CA GLY A 240 -20.44 13.11 8.93
C GLY A 240 -21.55 12.99 9.98
N ASP A 241 -22.36 11.93 9.97
CA ASP A 241 -23.46 11.74 10.93
C ASP A 241 -23.56 10.29 11.42
N THR A 242 -23.14 10.07 12.66
CA THR A 242 -23.23 8.75 13.33
C THR A 242 -24.66 8.35 13.71
N ARG A 243 -25.61 9.27 13.68
CA ARG A 243 -27.02 9.04 14.02
C ARG A 243 -27.89 8.76 12.79
N ARG A 244 -27.32 8.84 11.58
CA ARG A 244 -28.04 8.58 10.33
C ARG A 244 -28.55 7.14 10.33
N GLU A 245 -29.86 6.99 10.19
CA GLU A 245 -30.53 5.68 10.24
C GLU A 245 -30.67 5.09 8.83
N TYR A 246 -30.40 3.81 8.70
CA TYR A 246 -30.55 3.04 7.47
C TYR A 246 -31.54 1.89 7.70
N VAL A 247 -32.14 1.38 6.62
CA VAL A 247 -33.07 0.25 6.65
C VAL A 247 -32.42 -0.95 5.97
N HIS A 248 -32.09 -1.98 6.75
CA HIS A 248 -31.69 -3.28 6.23
C HIS A 248 -32.93 -4.11 5.87
N PHE A 249 -33.06 -4.49 4.60
CA PHE A 249 -34.26 -5.12 4.07
C PHE A 249 -34.04 -6.48 3.40
N CYS A 250 -32.80 -6.88 3.12
CA CYS A 250 -32.50 -8.11 2.38
C CYS A 250 -31.09 -8.62 2.68
N ASN A 251 -30.97 -9.93 2.91
CA ASN A 251 -29.69 -10.63 2.91
C ASN A 251 -29.41 -11.19 1.52
N THR A 252 -28.16 -11.19 1.09
CA THR A 252 -27.76 -11.65 -0.24
C THR A 252 -26.49 -12.51 -0.19
N TYR A 253 -25.71 -12.55 -1.28
CA TYR A 253 -24.49 -13.35 -1.46
C TYR A 253 -23.66 -13.48 -0.18
N ALA A 254 -23.27 -14.72 0.15
CA ALA A 254 -22.55 -15.02 1.37
C ALA A 254 -21.06 -15.25 1.11
N PHE A 255 -20.24 -14.85 2.09
CA PHE A 255 -18.80 -15.07 2.09
C PHE A 255 -18.42 -16.07 3.19
N PRO A 256 -17.34 -16.86 3.00
CA PRO A 256 -16.88 -17.78 4.01
C PRO A 256 -16.36 -17.03 5.22
N GLU A 257 -16.43 -17.67 6.39
CA GLU A 257 -15.87 -17.09 7.59
C GLU A 257 -14.34 -17.03 7.51
N ARG A 258 -13.77 -15.98 8.11
CA ARG A 258 -12.32 -15.76 8.19
C ARG A 258 -11.53 -16.96 8.74
N VAL A 259 -12.13 -17.75 9.64
CA VAL A 259 -11.48 -18.91 10.29
C VAL A 259 -11.54 -20.19 9.45
N GLN A 260 -12.40 -20.24 8.44
CA GLN A 260 -12.56 -21.39 7.56
C GLN A 260 -11.45 -21.44 6.49
N ILE A 261 -11.41 -22.55 5.74
CA ILE A 261 -10.54 -22.65 4.56
C ILE A 261 -10.97 -21.56 3.55
N PRO A 262 -10.04 -20.79 2.96
CA PRO A 262 -10.38 -19.65 2.08
C PRO A 262 -11.25 -19.98 0.87
N THR A 263 -11.24 -21.23 0.44
CA THR A 263 -12.01 -21.75 -0.71
C THR A 263 -13.30 -22.43 -0.28
N SER A 264 -13.82 -22.18 0.93
CA SER A 264 -15.11 -22.71 1.42
C SER A 264 -16.32 -21.94 0.89
N VAL A 265 -17.50 -22.55 0.94
CA VAL A 265 -18.78 -21.93 0.58
C VAL A 265 -19.11 -20.82 1.59
N GLY A 266 -19.81 -19.78 1.12
CA GLY A 266 -20.20 -18.66 1.96
C GLY A 266 -21.18 -19.02 3.07
N THR A 267 -20.96 -18.46 4.25
CA THR A 267 -21.82 -18.66 5.44
C THR A 267 -22.33 -17.34 6.02
N GLN A 268 -21.61 -16.23 5.83
CA GLN A 268 -22.02 -14.89 6.29
C GLN A 268 -22.58 -14.08 5.13
N PRO A 269 -23.90 -13.81 5.09
CA PRO A 269 -24.51 -13.06 3.99
C PRO A 269 -24.18 -11.57 4.06
N ALA A 270 -23.94 -10.99 2.89
CA ALA A 270 -23.94 -9.54 2.70
C ALA A 270 -25.36 -8.96 2.89
N LYS A 271 -25.43 -7.68 3.21
CA LYS A 271 -26.67 -6.99 3.58
C LYS A 271 -26.97 -5.84 2.61
N LEU A 272 -28.24 -5.68 2.26
CA LEU A 272 -28.72 -4.57 1.45
C LEU A 272 -29.43 -3.54 2.33
N TYR A 273 -28.97 -2.30 2.24
CA TYR A 273 -29.49 -1.16 2.96
C TYR A 273 -30.09 -0.12 2.01
N VAL A 274 -31.08 0.62 2.49
CA VAL A 274 -31.59 1.84 1.86
C VAL A 274 -31.60 2.98 2.87
N ASP A 275 -31.29 4.18 2.42
CA ASP A 275 -31.49 5.39 3.21
C ASP A 275 -32.92 5.93 2.98
N PRO A 276 -33.78 5.97 4.01
CA PRO A 276 -35.15 6.46 3.88
C PRO A 276 -35.21 7.96 3.57
N LEU A 277 -34.22 8.76 3.99
CA LEU A 277 -34.22 10.21 3.82
C LEU A 277 -33.61 10.67 2.49
N GLN A 278 -33.10 9.75 1.68
CA GLN A 278 -32.51 10.06 0.39
C GLN A 278 -33.59 10.14 -0.71
N GLU A 279 -33.55 11.22 -1.50
CA GLU A 279 -34.50 11.42 -2.61
C GLU A 279 -34.17 10.53 -3.82
N THR A 280 -32.89 10.25 -4.06
CA THR A 280 -32.42 9.42 -5.17
C THR A 280 -32.45 7.93 -4.82
N PRO A 281 -32.85 7.03 -5.74
CA PRO A 281 -32.96 5.60 -5.47
C PRO A 281 -31.57 4.95 -5.42
N VAL A 282 -31.00 4.85 -4.22
CA VAL A 282 -29.70 4.24 -3.95
C VAL A 282 -29.86 3.07 -2.98
N VAL A 283 -29.21 1.96 -3.31
CA VAL A 283 -29.09 0.77 -2.47
C VAL A 283 -27.63 0.64 -2.07
N TYR A 284 -27.37 0.45 -0.79
CA TYR A 284 -26.04 0.25 -0.25
C TYR A 284 -25.81 -1.24 0.02
N ILE A 285 -24.73 -1.79 -0.53
CA ILE A 285 -24.32 -3.17 -0.25
C ILE A 285 -23.23 -3.14 0.83
N GLN A 286 -23.52 -3.77 1.96
CA GLN A 286 -22.55 -4.01 3.04
C GLN A 286 -22.07 -5.46 2.97
N LEU A 287 -20.77 -5.68 2.79
CA LEU A 287 -20.18 -7.01 2.65
C LEU A 287 -20.11 -7.78 3.98
N SER A 288 -19.82 -7.09 5.08
CA SER A 288 -19.88 -7.61 6.46
C SER A 288 -20.13 -6.49 7.46
N ASP A 289 -20.42 -6.86 8.71
CA ASP A 289 -20.65 -5.91 9.80
C ASP A 289 -19.45 -5.02 10.15
N ASP A 290 -18.25 -5.36 9.67
CA ASP A 290 -17.04 -4.56 9.88
C ASP A 290 -16.94 -3.37 8.91
N PHE A 291 -17.74 -3.36 7.82
CA PHE A 291 -17.75 -2.26 6.86
C PHE A 291 -18.65 -1.12 7.34
N PRO A 292 -18.09 0.09 7.55
CA PRO A 292 -18.90 1.26 7.87
C PRO A 292 -19.55 1.88 6.62
N PRO A 293 -20.57 2.75 6.78
CA PRO A 293 -21.30 3.37 5.67
C PRO A 293 -20.44 4.08 4.63
N ALA A 294 -19.28 4.62 5.02
CA ALA A 294 -18.35 5.25 4.09
C ALA A 294 -17.82 4.30 3.01
N MET A 295 -17.87 2.98 3.24
CA MET A 295 -17.37 1.92 2.36
C MET A 295 -18.44 0.92 1.91
N TRP A 296 -19.71 1.18 2.23
CA TRP A 296 -20.80 0.44 1.59
C TRP A 296 -20.84 0.79 0.11
N LEU A 297 -21.01 -0.21 -0.76
CA LEU A 297 -21.03 -0.01 -2.20
C LEU A 297 -22.36 0.66 -2.59
N PRO A 298 -22.36 1.91 -3.07
CA PRO A 298 -23.58 2.58 -3.49
C PRO A 298 -23.95 2.11 -4.91
N VAL A 299 -25.16 1.61 -5.07
CA VAL A 299 -25.67 1.06 -6.32
C VAL A 299 -26.98 1.75 -6.68
N LYS A 300 -27.22 1.95 -7.98
CA LYS A 300 -28.54 2.39 -8.46
C LYS A 300 -29.61 1.43 -7.95
N GLY A 301 -30.78 1.94 -7.59
CA GLY A 301 -31.93 1.16 -7.10
C GLY A 301 -32.60 0.27 -8.16
N THR A 302 -31.83 -0.42 -8.99
CA THR A 302 -32.29 -1.39 -9.99
C THR A 302 -31.71 -2.77 -9.70
N ALA A 303 -32.53 -3.82 -9.85
CA ALA A 303 -32.13 -5.19 -9.56
C ALA A 303 -30.91 -5.63 -10.39
N ALA A 304 -30.86 -5.24 -11.66
CA ALA A 304 -29.73 -5.55 -12.56
C ALA A 304 -28.41 -4.91 -12.11
N ALA A 305 -28.44 -3.70 -11.54
CA ALA A 305 -27.23 -3.08 -10.99
C ALA A 305 -26.74 -3.85 -9.76
N VAL A 306 -27.65 -4.20 -8.83
CA VAL A 306 -27.32 -4.99 -7.63
C VAL A 306 -26.74 -6.36 -8.03
N ARG A 307 -27.38 -7.08 -8.97
CA ARG A 307 -26.89 -8.38 -9.44
C ARG A 307 -25.50 -8.29 -10.07
N ARG A 308 -25.21 -7.29 -10.91
CA ARG A 308 -23.89 -7.15 -11.55
C ARG A 308 -22.77 -6.89 -10.54
N VAL A 309 -23.02 -6.09 -9.50
CA VAL A 309 -22.04 -5.88 -8.44
C VAL A 309 -21.76 -7.19 -7.70
N LEU A 310 -22.80 -7.91 -7.30
CA LEU A 310 -22.65 -9.19 -6.58
C LEU A 310 -22.04 -10.29 -7.45
N ALA A 311 -22.38 -10.34 -8.74
CA ALA A 311 -21.81 -11.28 -9.70
C ALA A 311 -20.29 -11.12 -9.86
N GLU A 312 -19.76 -9.90 -9.69
CA GLU A 312 -18.31 -9.63 -9.72
C GLU A 312 -17.60 -10.28 -8.50
N PHE A 313 -18.22 -10.24 -7.32
CA PHE A 313 -17.71 -10.95 -6.13
C PHE A 313 -17.88 -12.47 -6.22
N ALA A 314 -18.98 -12.92 -6.82
CA ALA A 314 -19.27 -14.33 -7.03
C ALA A 314 -18.26 -14.97 -8.00
N SER A 315 -18.01 -14.31 -9.14
CA SER A 315 -17.08 -14.80 -10.16
C SER A 315 -15.65 -14.87 -9.65
N ILE A 316 -15.16 -13.84 -8.94
CA ILE A 316 -13.81 -13.87 -8.37
C ILE A 316 -13.69 -14.92 -7.25
N SER A 317 -14.77 -15.20 -6.50
CA SER A 317 -14.77 -16.23 -5.47
C SER A 317 -14.75 -17.65 -6.07
N ALA A 318 -15.51 -17.89 -7.13
CA ALA A 318 -15.47 -19.14 -7.88
C ALA A 318 -14.09 -19.37 -8.52
N LEU A 319 -13.52 -18.33 -9.13
CA LEU A 319 -12.20 -18.37 -9.75
C LEU A 319 -11.09 -18.61 -8.72
N HIS A 320 -11.18 -18.00 -7.53
CA HIS A 320 -10.28 -18.29 -6.41
C HIS A 320 -10.38 -19.74 -5.92
N ARG A 321 -11.60 -20.30 -5.82
CA ARG A 321 -11.82 -21.71 -5.51
C ARG A 321 -11.12 -22.58 -6.55
N ASP A 322 -11.40 -22.38 -7.83
CA ASP A 322 -10.89 -23.22 -8.91
C ASP A 322 -9.35 -23.17 -8.99
N TRP A 323 -8.74 -22.03 -8.67
CA TRP A 323 -7.28 -21.88 -8.69
C TRP A 323 -6.56 -22.47 -7.47
N HIS A 324 -7.15 -22.41 -6.28
CA HIS A 324 -6.42 -22.67 -5.02
C HIS A 324 -6.97 -23.81 -4.17
N HIS A 325 -8.14 -24.37 -4.50
CA HIS A 325 -8.79 -25.36 -3.65
C HIS A 325 -7.95 -26.62 -3.45
N GLU A 326 -7.38 -27.17 -4.53
CA GLU A 326 -6.51 -28.35 -4.45
C GLU A 326 -5.31 -28.14 -3.51
N GLY A 327 -4.67 -26.97 -3.58
CA GLY A 327 -3.55 -26.63 -2.71
C GLY A 327 -3.96 -26.51 -1.24
N PHE A 328 -5.14 -25.96 -0.95
CA PHE A 328 -5.66 -25.94 0.41
C PHE A 328 -6.08 -27.32 0.92
N GLU A 329 -6.62 -28.19 0.07
CA GLU A 329 -6.90 -29.58 0.45
C GLU A 329 -5.62 -30.35 0.79
N GLU A 330 -4.56 -30.18 0.00
CA GLU A 330 -3.25 -30.79 0.29
C GLU A 330 -2.70 -30.31 1.65
N ARG A 331 -2.77 -29.00 1.91
CA ARG A 331 -2.39 -28.42 3.20
C ARG A 331 -3.25 -28.94 4.35
N PHE A 332 -4.56 -29.12 4.14
CA PHE A 332 -5.45 -29.71 5.14
C PHE A 332 -5.03 -31.14 5.49
N ARG A 333 -4.79 -31.99 4.49
CA ARG A 333 -4.33 -33.38 4.69
C ARG A 333 -2.96 -33.42 5.37
N THR A 334 -2.05 -32.52 5.00
CA THR A 334 -0.72 -32.38 5.60
C THR A 334 -0.82 -31.98 7.07
N ALA A 335 -1.64 -30.97 7.38
CA ALA A 335 -1.89 -30.53 8.74
C ALA A 335 -2.47 -31.66 9.60
N GLN A 336 -3.49 -32.36 9.11
CA GLN A 336 -4.06 -33.54 9.78
C GLN A 336 -2.99 -34.60 10.05
N ARG A 337 -2.16 -34.92 9.06
CA ARG A 337 -1.08 -35.89 9.21
C ARG A 337 -0.04 -35.46 10.25
N MET A 338 0.33 -34.19 10.27
CA MET A 338 1.30 -33.66 11.22
C MET A 338 0.76 -33.67 12.66
N LEU A 339 -0.52 -33.34 12.85
CA LEU A 339 -1.18 -33.46 14.15
C LEU A 339 -1.15 -34.91 14.67
N GLU A 340 -1.46 -35.88 13.80
CA GLU A 340 -1.34 -37.31 14.14
C GLU A 340 0.09 -37.70 14.55
N LEU A 341 1.09 -37.30 13.75
CA LEU A 341 2.51 -37.61 14.00
C LEU A 341 3.00 -37.00 15.33
N GLN A 342 2.56 -35.78 15.64
CA GLN A 342 2.90 -35.06 16.87
C GLN A 342 2.00 -35.45 18.06
N ARG A 343 1.03 -36.35 17.86
CA ARG A 343 0.06 -36.80 18.87
C ARG A 343 -0.76 -35.65 19.48
N MET A 344 -1.11 -34.67 18.65
CA MET A 344 -1.97 -33.55 19.03
C MET A 344 -3.43 -33.86 18.70
N PRO A 345 -4.40 -33.21 19.36
CA PRO A 345 -5.81 -33.30 18.99
C PRO A 345 -6.03 -32.91 17.53
N SER A 346 -6.99 -33.57 16.88
CA SER A 346 -7.27 -33.42 15.45
C SER A 346 -8.74 -33.03 15.20
N SER A 347 -9.30 -32.16 16.04
CA SER A 347 -10.61 -31.57 15.73
C SER A 347 -10.51 -30.67 14.50
N GLU A 348 -11.63 -30.34 13.87
CA GLU A 348 -11.66 -29.43 12.70
C GLU A 348 -10.96 -28.10 13.02
N GLY A 349 -11.25 -27.52 14.19
CA GLY A 349 -10.60 -26.30 14.65
C GLY A 349 -9.10 -26.45 14.86
N ASP A 350 -8.61 -27.60 15.35
CA ASP A 350 -7.17 -27.86 15.50
C ASP A 350 -6.47 -27.96 14.14
N ILE A 351 -7.13 -28.59 13.16
CA ILE A 351 -6.60 -28.69 11.79
C ILE A 351 -6.52 -27.31 11.15
N LEU A 352 -7.56 -26.49 11.25
CA LEU A 352 -7.56 -25.11 10.71
C LEU A 352 -6.45 -24.25 11.35
N ARG A 353 -6.27 -24.35 12.67
CA ARG A 353 -5.16 -23.69 13.37
C ARG A 353 -3.80 -24.18 12.90
N TYR A 354 -3.65 -25.50 12.70
CA TYR A 354 -2.39 -26.07 12.20
C TYR A 354 -2.14 -25.69 10.73
N MET A 355 -3.17 -25.58 9.88
CA MET A 355 -3.03 -25.08 8.51
C MET A 355 -2.54 -23.63 8.49
N SER A 356 -3.09 -22.77 9.36
CA SER A 356 -2.59 -21.40 9.56
C SER A 356 -1.14 -21.40 10.05
N TYR A 357 -0.78 -22.34 10.95
CA TYR A 357 0.60 -22.52 11.37
C TYR A 357 1.52 -22.92 10.22
N ASP A 358 1.10 -23.89 9.42
CA ASP A 358 1.86 -24.46 8.31
C ASP A 358 2.06 -23.48 7.14
N ALA A 359 1.28 -22.39 7.09
CA ALA A 359 1.55 -21.25 6.19
C ALA A 359 2.97 -20.67 6.37
N ARG A 360 3.61 -20.93 7.52
CA ARG A 360 5.01 -20.58 7.80
C ARG A 360 6.04 -21.44 7.10
N ASN A 361 5.65 -22.65 6.69
CA ASN A 361 6.52 -23.61 6.02
C ASN A 361 6.38 -23.54 4.48
N GLU A 362 5.42 -22.77 3.98
CA GLU A 362 5.17 -22.60 2.56
C GLU A 362 6.37 -21.97 1.86
N GLN A 363 6.67 -22.44 0.66
CA GLN A 363 7.85 -21.97 -0.07
C GLN A 363 7.51 -20.72 -0.87
N PHE A 364 8.39 -19.71 -0.82
CA PHE A 364 8.22 -18.46 -1.55
C PHE A 364 7.99 -18.66 -3.06
N VAL A 365 8.64 -19.67 -3.66
CA VAL A 365 8.56 -19.96 -5.11
C VAL A 365 7.16 -20.35 -5.56
N PHE A 366 6.34 -20.94 -4.68
CA PHE A 366 4.98 -21.37 -4.99
C PHE A 366 3.92 -20.35 -4.55
N ALA A 367 4.31 -19.28 -3.87
CA ALA A 367 3.37 -18.26 -3.41
C ALA A 367 2.80 -17.45 -4.60
N PRO A 368 1.47 -17.22 -4.67
CA PRO A 368 0.82 -16.53 -5.79
C PRO A 368 0.99 -14.99 -5.74
N ILE A 369 2.24 -14.51 -5.64
CA ILE A 369 2.55 -13.08 -5.39
C ILE A 369 2.13 -12.15 -6.54
N ARG A 370 2.12 -12.66 -7.78
CA ARG A 370 1.81 -11.92 -9.02
C ARG A 370 0.59 -12.48 -9.74
N GLU A 371 -0.39 -12.94 -8.98
CA GLU A 371 -1.61 -13.54 -9.50
C GLU A 371 -2.45 -12.56 -10.32
N PHE A 372 -2.51 -11.30 -9.90
CA PHE A 372 -3.30 -10.26 -10.56
C PHE A 372 -2.43 -9.17 -11.18
N PRO A 373 -2.93 -8.45 -12.22
CA PRO A 373 -2.15 -7.48 -12.96
C PRO A 373 -1.86 -6.19 -12.18
N ASN A 374 -2.84 -5.71 -11.40
CA ASN A 374 -2.73 -4.42 -10.73
C ASN A 374 -2.03 -4.57 -9.39
N GLN A 375 -1.13 -3.63 -9.09
CA GLN A 375 -0.39 -3.61 -7.84
C GLN A 375 -0.08 -2.17 -7.41
N GLN A 376 -0.11 -1.93 -6.10
CA GLN A 376 0.31 -0.66 -5.50
C GLN A 376 0.97 -0.92 -4.15
N GLU A 377 2.06 -0.20 -3.86
CA GLU A 377 2.78 -0.31 -2.58
C GLU A 377 2.40 0.83 -1.63
N PHE A 378 2.35 0.51 -0.34
CA PHE A 378 2.15 1.44 0.76
C PHE A 378 3.18 1.20 1.85
N PHE A 379 3.53 2.27 2.56
CA PHE A 379 4.41 2.22 3.71
C PHE A 379 3.58 2.11 4.99
N LEU A 380 3.94 1.16 5.86
CA LEU A 380 3.24 0.86 7.12
C LEU A 380 4.02 1.31 8.35
N GLY A 381 5.02 2.17 8.19
CA GLY A 381 5.84 2.69 9.29
C GLY A 381 7.14 1.92 9.53
N GLU A 382 7.93 2.46 10.46
CA GLU A 382 9.15 1.85 10.99
C GLU A 382 8.83 1.24 12.35
N HIS A 383 9.27 -0.01 12.57
CA HIS A 383 8.97 -0.77 13.77
C HIS A 383 10.24 -1.33 14.39
N ASP A 384 10.31 -1.34 15.71
CA ASP A 384 11.35 -2.03 16.46
C ASP A 384 11.10 -3.56 16.46
N ASP A 385 9.84 -3.93 16.67
CA ASP A 385 9.32 -5.30 16.62
C ASP A 385 8.22 -5.41 15.55
N PRO A 386 8.57 -5.72 14.28
CA PRO A 386 7.61 -5.85 13.19
C PRO A 386 6.59 -6.99 13.39
N GLU A 387 6.90 -7.98 14.23
CA GLU A 387 6.03 -9.13 14.48
C GLU A 387 4.73 -8.69 15.18
N ARG A 388 4.78 -7.61 15.99
CA ARG A 388 3.56 -7.00 16.55
C ARG A 388 2.64 -6.50 15.46
N LEU A 389 3.13 -5.77 14.46
CA LEU A 389 2.28 -5.33 13.36
C LEU A 389 1.72 -6.53 12.60
N LEU A 390 2.55 -7.53 12.33
CA LEU A 390 2.13 -8.76 11.64
C LEU A 390 1.07 -9.54 12.43
N GLU A 391 1.07 -9.50 13.77
CA GLU A 391 -0.01 -10.05 14.59
C GLU A 391 -1.34 -9.30 14.35
N HIS A 392 -1.31 -7.98 14.20
CA HIS A 392 -2.51 -7.20 13.86
C HIS A 392 -3.03 -7.54 12.45
N VAL A 393 -2.12 -7.77 11.50
CA VAL A 393 -2.47 -8.27 10.15
C VAL A 393 -3.07 -9.67 10.24
N ASP A 394 -2.40 -10.56 10.97
CA ASP A 394 -2.80 -11.95 11.20
C ASP A 394 -4.19 -12.04 11.84
N LEU A 395 -4.65 -11.01 12.59
CA LEU A 395 -5.94 -10.95 13.30
C LEU A 395 -7.01 -10.07 12.63
N CYS A 396 -6.72 -9.47 11.47
CA CYS A 396 -7.62 -8.55 10.78
C CYS A 396 -8.90 -9.22 10.26
N PRO A 397 -10.11 -8.71 10.58
CA PRO A 397 -11.38 -9.37 10.19
C PRO A 397 -11.60 -9.47 8.68
N PHE A 398 -10.97 -8.60 7.90
CA PHE A 398 -11.10 -8.55 6.43
C PHE A 398 -10.21 -9.56 5.70
N LEU A 399 -9.29 -10.23 6.40
CA LEU A 399 -8.34 -11.20 5.84
C LEU A 399 -8.69 -12.60 6.31
N PHE A 400 -8.36 -13.64 5.54
CA PHE A 400 -8.43 -15.01 6.04
C PHE A 400 -7.36 -15.26 7.12
N SER A 401 -7.68 -16.13 8.07
CA SER A 401 -6.75 -16.56 9.14
C SER A 401 -5.70 -17.57 8.65
N ILE A 402 -5.89 -18.16 7.47
CA ILE A 402 -4.95 -19.07 6.82
C ILE A 402 -4.30 -18.31 5.64
N PRO A 403 -3.16 -17.64 5.85
CA PRO A 403 -2.45 -16.97 4.77
C PRO A 403 -1.85 -17.98 3.77
N HIS A 404 -1.49 -17.47 2.59
CA HIS A 404 -0.74 -18.23 1.59
C HIS A 404 0.70 -18.46 2.06
N LEU A 405 1.34 -17.42 2.58
CA LEU A 405 2.73 -17.45 3.05
C LEU A 405 2.85 -16.59 4.32
N ARG A 406 3.61 -17.03 5.32
CA ARG A 406 3.87 -16.24 6.53
C ARG A 406 5.31 -16.40 7.01
N THR A 407 6.11 -15.34 6.97
CA THR A 407 7.46 -15.38 7.55
C THR A 407 7.45 -14.70 8.92
N VAL A 408 7.82 -15.42 9.99
CA VAL A 408 8.02 -14.85 11.33
C VAL A 408 9.29 -14.01 11.32
N VAL A 409 9.21 -12.76 11.76
CA VAL A 409 10.35 -11.84 11.75
C VAL A 409 11.03 -11.86 13.11
N ASP A 410 12.22 -12.45 13.17
CA ASP A 410 13.07 -12.43 14.37
C ASP A 410 14.37 -11.68 14.06
N PRO A 411 14.48 -10.37 14.37
CA PRO A 411 15.70 -9.58 14.13
C PRO A 411 16.94 -10.11 14.87
N HIS A 412 16.78 -11.00 15.85
CA HIS A 412 17.88 -11.59 16.60
C HIS A 412 18.37 -12.91 16.01
N ALA A 413 17.63 -13.51 15.08
CA ALA A 413 18.09 -14.69 14.36
C ALA A 413 19.24 -14.31 13.41
N GLU A 414 20.26 -15.18 13.31
CA GLU A 414 21.48 -14.93 12.52
C GLU A 414 21.19 -14.59 11.05
N HIS A 415 20.17 -15.21 10.48
CA HIS A 415 19.77 -15.02 9.08
C HIS A 415 18.77 -13.86 8.87
N MET A 416 18.39 -13.14 9.92
CA MET A 416 17.43 -12.03 9.91
C MET A 416 17.96 -10.75 10.59
N THR A 417 19.21 -10.74 11.05
CA THR A 417 19.81 -9.55 11.67
C THR A 417 19.90 -8.38 10.69
N PRO A 418 19.27 -7.22 10.97
CA PRO A 418 19.35 -6.06 10.11
C PRO A 418 20.77 -5.54 10.02
N THR A 419 21.29 -5.41 8.80
CA THR A 419 22.62 -4.84 8.55
C THR A 419 22.64 -4.06 7.25
N ILE A 420 23.72 -3.31 7.01
CA ILE A 420 23.90 -2.56 5.76
C ILE A 420 23.91 -3.46 4.51
N GLU A 421 24.34 -4.72 4.63
CA GLU A 421 24.23 -5.77 3.61
C GLU A 421 23.13 -6.77 3.99
N GLY A 422 22.07 -6.28 4.66
CA GLY A 422 21.09 -7.10 5.37
C GLY A 422 20.48 -8.23 4.54
N PRO A 423 19.89 -9.21 5.23
CA PRO A 423 19.51 -10.51 4.65
C PRO A 423 18.45 -10.42 3.54
N GLY A 424 17.79 -9.27 3.41
CA GLY A 424 16.83 -8.98 2.37
C GLY A 424 15.49 -8.59 2.98
N VAL A 425 14.44 -9.32 2.61
CA VAL A 425 13.05 -9.01 2.95
C VAL A 425 12.38 -10.26 3.50
N ALA A 426 11.77 -10.15 4.67
CA ALA A 426 10.85 -11.17 5.18
C ALA A 426 9.46 -10.90 4.62
N THR A 427 8.81 -11.94 4.08
CA THR A 427 7.60 -11.77 3.26
C THR A 427 6.43 -12.60 3.77
N SER A 428 5.24 -12.00 3.76
CA SER A 428 4.00 -12.66 4.15
C SER A 428 2.90 -12.27 3.16
N LEU A 429 2.06 -13.23 2.77
CA LEU A 429 1.04 -13.06 1.73
C LEU A 429 -0.34 -13.46 2.28
N TYR A 430 -1.19 -12.46 2.43
CA TYR A 430 -2.55 -12.60 2.94
C TYR A 430 -3.58 -12.45 1.82
N ARG A 431 -4.76 -13.02 2.04
CA ARG A 431 -5.90 -12.96 1.12
C ARG A 431 -7.06 -12.26 1.80
N CYS A 432 -7.66 -11.28 1.13
CA CYS A 432 -8.90 -10.65 1.59
C CYS A 432 -10.08 -11.61 1.44
N VAL A 433 -11.01 -11.59 2.39
CA VAL A 433 -12.16 -12.51 2.43
C VAL A 433 -13.10 -12.29 1.24
N PHE A 434 -13.33 -11.03 0.87
CA PHE A 434 -14.41 -10.65 -0.05
C PHE A 434 -13.93 -10.62 -1.50
N SER A 435 -13.06 -9.67 -1.84
CA SER A 435 -12.57 -9.43 -3.22
C SER A 435 -11.48 -10.40 -3.68
N LYS A 436 -10.98 -11.25 -2.77
CA LYS A 436 -9.83 -12.16 -3.01
C LYS A 436 -8.53 -11.42 -3.39
N THR A 437 -8.47 -10.11 -3.15
CA THR A 437 -7.24 -9.30 -3.25
C THR A 437 -6.15 -9.84 -2.33
N LEU A 438 -4.90 -9.68 -2.76
CA LEU A 438 -3.72 -10.07 -2.00
C LEU A 438 -3.10 -8.87 -1.27
N LEU A 439 -2.71 -9.08 -0.02
CA LEU A 439 -1.83 -8.17 0.72
C LEU A 439 -0.48 -8.86 0.92
N PHE A 440 0.52 -8.40 0.18
CA PHE A 440 1.88 -8.89 0.27
C PHE A 440 2.70 -7.96 1.18
N VAL A 441 2.84 -8.35 2.44
CA VAL A 441 3.57 -7.60 3.46
C VAL A 441 5.06 -7.92 3.38
N GLN A 442 5.88 -6.88 3.39
CA GLN A 442 7.32 -6.91 3.15
C GLN A 442 8.03 -6.19 4.30
N VAL A 443 8.74 -6.93 5.15
CA VAL A 443 9.56 -6.36 6.22
C VAL A 443 11.00 -6.30 5.74
N GLN A 444 11.55 -5.09 5.59
CA GLN A 444 12.81 -4.89 4.88
C GLN A 444 13.99 -4.73 5.84
N LEU A 445 14.66 -5.86 6.09
CA LEU A 445 15.79 -6.01 7.02
C LEU A 445 17.13 -5.53 6.42
N SER A 446 17.13 -5.08 5.16
CA SER A 446 18.29 -4.58 4.44
C SER A 446 18.30 -3.06 4.24
N ALA A 447 17.40 -2.31 4.89
CA ALA A 447 17.29 -0.86 4.74
C ALA A 447 18.38 -0.04 5.47
N GLU A 448 19.11 -0.67 6.40
CA GLU A 448 20.10 -0.02 7.25
C GLU A 448 21.20 0.72 6.47
N VAL A 449 21.56 1.93 6.89
CA VAL A 449 22.66 2.71 6.30
C VAL A 449 23.87 2.84 7.25
N LYS A 450 23.75 2.30 8.46
CA LYS A 450 24.77 2.34 9.50
C LYS A 450 25.85 1.30 9.25
N LEU A 451 27.11 1.71 9.36
CA LEU A 451 28.23 0.78 9.25
C LEU A 451 28.36 -0.02 10.56
N PRO A 452 28.72 -1.32 10.48
CA PRO A 452 28.98 -2.10 11.69
C PRO A 452 30.20 -1.57 12.45
N PRO A 453 30.34 -1.84 13.76
CA PRO A 453 31.53 -1.47 14.53
C PRO A 453 32.78 -2.08 13.91
N GLN A 454 33.86 -1.29 13.84
CA GLN A 454 35.17 -1.80 13.44
C GLN A 454 35.82 -2.63 14.57
N ASP A 455 35.49 -2.33 15.82
CA ASP A 455 35.88 -3.11 17.00
C ASP A 455 34.62 -3.64 17.73
N PRO A 456 34.13 -4.83 17.35
CA PRO A 456 32.95 -5.43 17.98
C PRO A 456 33.13 -5.74 19.47
N GLU A 457 34.37 -5.96 19.94
CA GLU A 457 34.64 -6.28 21.34
C GLU A 457 34.44 -5.04 22.21
N ALA A 458 34.97 -3.90 21.79
CA ALA A 458 34.75 -2.62 22.46
C ALA A 458 33.29 -2.18 22.43
N PHE A 459 32.62 -2.33 21.27
CA PHE A 459 31.19 -2.05 21.15
C PHE A 459 30.38 -2.94 22.11
N ARG A 460 30.64 -4.25 22.13
CA ARG A 460 29.96 -5.17 23.03
C ARG A 460 30.25 -4.82 24.49
N PHE A 461 31.48 -4.48 24.84
CA PHE A 461 31.83 -4.09 26.21
C PHE A 461 31.00 -2.88 26.66
N MET A 462 30.86 -1.86 25.81
CA MET A 462 30.11 -0.64 26.13
C MET A 462 28.59 -0.86 26.26
N TRP A 463 28.03 -1.79 25.48
CA TRP A 463 26.57 -2.05 25.47
C TRP A 463 26.14 -3.30 26.24
N LYS A 464 27.07 -4.04 26.88
CA LYS A 464 26.77 -5.32 27.54
C LYS A 464 25.88 -5.17 28.79
N ASP A 465 26.12 -4.14 29.58
CA ASP A 465 25.46 -3.88 30.86
C ASP A 465 24.45 -2.72 30.78
N SER A 466 24.28 -2.12 29.60
CA SER A 466 23.23 -1.13 29.38
C SER A 466 21.85 -1.76 29.53
N GLN A 467 21.03 -1.19 30.40
CA GLN A 467 19.62 -1.57 30.56
C GLN A 467 18.69 -0.80 29.62
N VAL A 468 19.25 0.17 28.89
CA VAL A 468 18.52 1.04 27.98
C VAL A 468 19.04 0.77 26.58
N VAL A 469 18.15 0.37 25.69
CA VAL A 469 18.44 0.04 24.29
C VAL A 469 17.64 0.99 23.41
N PRO A 470 18.25 1.64 22.41
CA PRO A 470 17.52 2.47 21.46
C PRO A 470 16.69 1.59 20.51
N LYS A 471 15.54 2.11 20.05
CA LYS A 471 14.67 1.41 19.09
C LYS A 471 15.36 1.23 17.74
N MET A 472 15.07 0.11 17.11
CA MET A 472 15.33 -0.14 15.70
C MET A 472 14.27 0.53 14.82
N HIS A 473 14.66 0.95 13.62
CA HIS A 473 13.73 1.46 12.60
C HIS A 473 13.67 0.49 11.42
N ILE A 474 12.92 -0.61 11.57
CA ILE A 474 12.73 -1.59 10.51
C ILE A 474 11.47 -1.21 9.70
N PRO A 475 11.60 -0.83 8.42
CA PRO A 475 10.47 -0.44 7.60
C PRO A 475 9.63 -1.65 7.18
N VAL A 476 8.31 -1.45 7.20
CA VAL A 476 7.33 -2.42 6.70
C VAL A 476 6.56 -1.80 5.54
N PHE A 477 6.47 -2.53 4.43
CA PHE A 477 5.64 -2.18 3.27
C PHE A 477 4.55 -3.21 3.07
N VAL A 478 3.52 -2.82 2.35
CA VAL A 478 2.53 -3.75 1.82
C VAL A 478 2.28 -3.44 0.35
N ARG A 479 2.33 -4.49 -0.47
CA ARG A 479 1.86 -4.44 -1.84
C ARG A 479 0.47 -5.04 -1.90
N VAL A 480 -0.50 -4.22 -2.29
CA VAL A 480 -1.86 -4.67 -2.60
C VAL A 480 -1.85 -5.15 -4.05
N VAL A 481 -2.35 -6.36 -4.31
CA VAL A 481 -2.40 -6.96 -5.66
C VAL A 481 -3.83 -7.42 -5.94
N TRP A 482 -4.50 -6.84 -6.94
CA TRP A 482 -5.94 -7.00 -7.18
C TRP A 482 -6.27 -7.20 -8.67
N PRO A 483 -7.38 -7.90 -9.00
CA PRO A 483 -7.82 -8.13 -10.38
C PRO A 483 -8.37 -6.84 -11.01
N ASP A 484 -8.43 -6.83 -12.34
CA ASP A 484 -9.24 -5.83 -13.06
C ASP A 484 -10.69 -5.94 -12.61
N ASN A 485 -11.25 -4.82 -12.15
CA ASN A 485 -12.59 -4.76 -11.59
C ASN A 485 -13.21 -3.40 -11.89
N GLU A 486 -14.52 -3.38 -12.06
CA GLU A 486 -15.26 -2.14 -12.35
C GLU A 486 -16.16 -1.75 -11.16
N ARG A 487 -16.59 -2.73 -10.35
CA ARG A 487 -17.64 -2.54 -9.34
C ARG A 487 -17.21 -2.93 -7.94
N MET A 488 -16.22 -3.81 -7.78
CA MET A 488 -15.70 -4.17 -6.44
C MET A 488 -15.03 -2.99 -5.72
N CYS A 489 -14.51 -2.00 -6.46
CA CYS A 489 -14.00 -0.73 -5.93
C CYS A 489 -15.09 0.34 -5.69
N GLY A 490 -16.36 0.06 -6.00
CA GLY A 490 -17.46 1.02 -5.90
C GLY A 490 -17.41 2.12 -6.97
N GLY A 491 -17.01 1.78 -8.20
CA GLY A 491 -16.90 2.71 -9.34
C GLY A 491 -15.80 3.78 -9.17
N GLY A 492 -14.87 3.53 -8.25
CA GLY A 492 -13.71 4.37 -7.91
C GLY A 492 -13.97 5.74 -7.30
N GLN A 493 -15.17 6.29 -7.41
CA GLN A 493 -15.56 7.50 -6.69
C GLN A 493 -15.58 7.27 -5.17
N LEU A 494 -15.96 6.06 -4.75
CA LEU A 494 -15.97 5.65 -3.34
C LEU A 494 -14.57 5.75 -2.73
N VAL A 495 -13.56 5.17 -3.40
CA VAL A 495 -12.17 5.23 -2.97
C VAL A 495 -11.62 6.66 -3.03
N ARG A 496 -11.95 7.45 -4.07
CA ARG A 496 -11.56 8.87 -4.14
C ARG A 496 -12.12 9.69 -2.98
N ARG A 497 -13.37 9.42 -2.55
CA ARG A 497 -13.95 10.04 -1.35
C ARG A 497 -13.20 9.62 -0.10
N PHE A 498 -12.89 8.33 0.04
CA PHE A 498 -12.12 7.81 1.16
C PHE A 498 -10.73 8.47 1.25
N ASN A 499 -10.02 8.58 0.13
CA ASN A 499 -8.74 9.28 0.05
C ASN A 499 -8.82 10.74 0.51
N ARG A 500 -9.92 11.45 0.22
CA ARG A 500 -10.11 12.83 0.72
C ARG A 500 -10.35 12.88 2.22
N PHE A 501 -11.08 11.93 2.78
CA PHE A 501 -11.38 11.89 4.22
C PHE A 501 -10.14 11.54 5.06
N PHE A 502 -9.40 10.51 4.65
CA PHE A 502 -8.27 9.98 5.41
C PHE A 502 -6.91 10.44 4.90
N LYS A 503 -6.89 11.32 3.88
CA LYS A 503 -5.67 11.81 3.21
C LYS A 503 -4.78 10.67 2.69
N THR A 504 -5.38 9.55 2.28
CA THR A 504 -4.69 8.37 1.73
C THR A 504 -4.51 8.46 0.21
N GLU A 505 -3.78 7.50 -0.35
CA GLU A 505 -3.33 7.53 -1.75
C GLU A 505 -3.73 6.28 -2.54
N PHE A 506 -4.86 5.65 -2.18
CA PHE A 506 -5.34 4.45 -2.87
C PHE A 506 -5.67 4.71 -4.34
N ALA A 507 -5.29 3.79 -5.23
CA ALA A 507 -5.75 3.78 -6.61
C ALA A 507 -7.29 3.66 -6.65
N SER A 508 -7.95 4.30 -7.62
CA SER A 508 -9.43 4.34 -7.63
C SER A 508 -10.08 2.98 -7.86
N ASP A 509 -9.38 2.05 -8.47
CA ASP A 509 -9.82 0.69 -8.79
C ASP A 509 -9.49 -0.34 -7.71
N ILE A 510 -8.87 0.07 -6.59
CA ILE A 510 -8.58 -0.87 -5.50
C ILE A 510 -9.88 -1.36 -4.85
N PRO A 511 -10.01 -2.66 -4.54
CA PRO A 511 -11.20 -3.18 -3.87
C PRO A 511 -11.39 -2.60 -2.45
N VAL A 512 -12.66 -2.38 -2.09
CA VAL A 512 -13.04 -1.69 -0.83
C VAL A 512 -12.60 -2.43 0.43
N ASP A 513 -12.49 -3.76 0.38
CA ASP A 513 -12.08 -4.59 1.52
C ASP A 513 -10.59 -4.45 1.82
N ALA A 514 -9.73 -4.36 0.80
CA ALA A 514 -8.31 -4.09 0.98
C ALA A 514 -8.05 -2.70 1.58
N VAL A 515 -8.81 -1.69 1.16
CA VAL A 515 -8.77 -0.33 1.74
C VAL A 515 -9.11 -0.37 3.22
N MET A 516 -10.22 -1.03 3.57
CA MET A 516 -10.66 -1.13 4.96
C MET A 516 -9.74 -2.00 5.81
N ALA A 517 -9.19 -3.07 5.26
CA ALA A 517 -8.23 -3.92 5.95
C ALA A 517 -7.01 -3.10 6.39
N LEU A 518 -6.40 -2.35 5.47
CA LEU A 518 -5.24 -1.52 5.77
C LEU A 518 -5.56 -0.40 6.75
N LEU A 519 -6.69 0.31 6.57
CA LEU A 519 -7.12 1.33 7.54
C LEU A 519 -7.30 0.74 8.94
N TYR A 520 -8.00 -0.41 9.04
CA TYR A 520 -8.28 -1.08 10.31
C TYR A 520 -6.99 -1.52 11.01
N ILE A 521 -6.09 -2.19 10.29
CA ILE A 521 -4.80 -2.64 10.81
C ILE A 521 -3.99 -1.45 11.34
N MET A 522 -3.86 -0.39 10.55
CA MET A 522 -3.05 0.77 10.90
C MET A 522 -3.67 1.58 12.04
N GLN A 523 -5.00 1.66 12.12
CA GLN A 523 -5.67 2.28 13.27
C GLN A 523 -5.52 1.44 14.53
N TRP A 524 -5.68 0.12 14.44
CA TRP A 524 -5.58 -0.78 15.59
C TRP A 524 -4.16 -0.80 16.16
N ALA A 525 -3.14 -0.82 15.29
CA ALA A 525 -1.74 -0.70 15.67
C ALA A 525 -1.33 0.71 16.15
N LYS A 526 -2.23 1.72 16.07
CA LYS A 526 -1.97 3.15 16.35
C LYS A 526 -0.85 3.74 15.48
N GLN A 527 -0.75 3.26 14.24
CA GLN A 527 0.26 3.64 13.26
C GLN A 527 -0.34 4.40 12.07
N LEU A 528 -1.61 4.83 12.14
CA LEU A 528 -2.27 5.54 11.04
C LEU A 528 -1.50 6.76 10.51
N PRO A 529 -0.83 7.61 11.34
CA PRO A 529 0.01 8.70 10.83
C PRO A 529 1.25 8.24 10.04
N ASN A 530 1.65 6.98 10.19
CA ASN A 530 2.74 6.33 9.47
C ASN A 530 2.27 5.56 8.23
N PHE A 531 0.95 5.48 7.98
CA PHE A 531 0.39 4.88 6.78
C PHE A 531 0.44 5.85 5.61
N LEU A 532 1.42 5.67 4.71
CA LEU A 532 1.72 6.63 3.65
C LEU A 532 1.84 5.98 2.28
N GLY A 533 1.49 6.73 1.24
CA GLY A 533 1.87 6.42 -0.14
C GLY A 533 3.09 7.24 -0.58
N VAL A 534 3.23 7.39 -1.90
CA VAL A 534 4.35 8.11 -2.53
C VAL A 534 4.36 9.59 -2.11
N ARG A 535 3.21 10.27 -2.09
CA ARG A 535 3.12 11.70 -1.78
C ARG A 535 3.49 11.97 -0.33
N GLY A 536 2.91 11.22 0.61
CA GLY A 536 3.26 11.32 2.03
C GLY A 536 4.74 11.02 2.30
N MET A 537 5.34 10.08 1.54
CA MET A 537 6.77 9.81 1.65
C MET A 537 7.64 10.95 1.08
N ARG A 538 7.22 11.61 -0.01
CA ARG A 538 7.88 12.83 -0.52
C ARG A 538 7.82 13.97 0.50
N GLU A 539 6.67 14.15 1.15
CA GLU A 539 6.48 15.14 2.22
C GLU A 539 7.43 14.86 3.39
N ARG A 540 7.51 13.60 3.86
CA ARG A 540 8.49 13.20 4.90
C ARG A 540 9.94 13.44 4.50
N LEU A 541 10.30 13.17 3.25
CA LEU A 541 11.65 13.42 2.77
C LEU A 541 11.96 14.93 2.77
N ALA A 542 11.00 15.77 2.38
CA ALA A 542 11.16 17.22 2.44
C ALA A 542 11.26 17.73 3.90
N GLU A 543 10.49 17.17 4.82
CA GLU A 543 10.59 17.47 6.26
C GLU A 543 11.94 17.05 6.84
N LEU A 544 12.48 15.90 6.44
CA LEU A 544 13.83 15.48 6.83
C LEU A 544 14.93 16.37 6.24
N GLU A 545 14.80 16.77 4.97
CA GLU A 545 15.70 17.75 4.34
C GLU A 545 15.67 19.10 5.08
N ALA A 546 14.48 19.55 5.51
CA ALA A 546 14.32 20.76 6.32
C ALA A 546 14.96 20.60 7.72
N ALA A 547 14.77 19.45 8.38
CA ALA A 547 15.40 19.14 9.66
C ALA A 547 16.94 19.12 9.56
N ALA A 548 17.49 18.65 8.44
CA ALA A 548 18.95 18.62 8.21
C ALA A 548 19.59 20.00 8.05
N GLN A 549 18.80 21.05 7.75
CA GLN A 549 19.30 22.44 7.73
C GLN A 549 19.47 23.02 9.14
N MET A 550 18.85 22.39 10.14
CA MET A 550 18.95 22.80 11.55
C MET A 550 20.09 22.03 12.25
N PRO A 551 20.75 22.62 13.27
CA PRO A 551 21.75 21.91 14.05
C PRO A 551 21.16 20.67 14.73
N GLU A 552 21.74 19.50 14.48
CA GLU A 552 21.27 18.25 15.07
C GLU A 552 21.51 18.23 16.59
N PRO A 553 20.51 17.82 17.41
CA PRO A 553 20.70 17.69 18.85
C PRO A 553 21.72 16.59 19.17
N ALA A 554 22.52 16.83 20.21
CA ALA A 554 23.55 15.88 20.63
C ALA A 554 22.93 14.61 21.23
N LYS A 555 23.14 13.47 20.57
CA LYS A 555 22.77 12.10 20.99
C LYS A 555 23.55 11.61 22.22
N LEU A 556 23.31 10.40 22.74
CA LEU A 556 24.00 9.87 23.94
C LEU A 556 25.53 10.05 23.89
N TYR A 557 26.16 9.64 22.78
CA TYR A 557 27.58 9.85 22.49
C TYR A 557 27.81 10.07 20.98
N PRO A 558 28.92 10.71 20.57
CA PRO A 558 29.20 10.96 19.16
C PRO A 558 29.54 9.68 18.41
N ASP A 559 29.14 9.62 17.14
CA ASP A 559 29.38 8.45 16.30
C ASP A 559 30.87 8.29 15.94
N THR A 560 31.40 7.07 16.07
CA THR A 560 32.77 6.72 15.68
C THR A 560 32.80 5.41 14.91
N ARG A 561 33.81 5.21 14.05
CA ARG A 561 33.91 3.97 13.26
C ARG A 561 34.20 2.73 14.12
N GLU A 562 34.90 2.91 15.23
CA GLU A 562 35.22 1.85 16.20
C GLU A 562 33.96 1.47 16.98
N ILE A 563 33.29 2.47 17.56
CA ILE A 563 32.08 2.31 18.36
C ILE A 563 30.99 3.25 17.81
N PRO A 564 30.15 2.78 16.87
CA PRO A 564 29.08 3.60 16.33
C PRO A 564 28.00 3.83 17.38
N ASN A 565 27.27 4.94 17.29
CA ASN A 565 26.07 5.16 18.11
C ASN A 565 24.87 4.44 17.44
N PRO A 566 24.16 3.52 18.11
CA PRO A 566 23.01 2.83 17.53
C PRO A 566 21.81 3.75 17.25
N GLU A 567 21.69 4.89 17.94
CA GLU A 567 20.63 5.88 17.68
C GLU A 567 20.70 6.47 16.26
N TYR A 568 19.57 6.56 15.56
CA TYR A 568 19.52 7.04 14.18
C TYR A 568 19.67 8.57 14.08
N THR A 569 20.58 9.05 13.23
CA THR A 569 20.76 10.48 12.90
C THR A 569 19.79 10.95 11.82
N VAL A 570 19.62 12.26 11.68
CA VAL A 570 18.79 12.85 10.59
C VAL A 570 19.30 12.39 9.20
N MET A 571 20.61 12.37 8.99
CA MET A 571 21.20 11.94 7.71
C MET A 571 21.01 10.45 7.44
N GLU A 572 21.02 9.60 8.47
CA GLU A 572 20.68 8.18 8.33
C GLU A 572 19.20 8.00 7.97
N ARG A 573 18.30 8.74 8.64
CA ARG A 573 16.86 8.74 8.34
C ARG A 573 16.57 9.22 6.91
N ILE A 574 17.26 10.26 6.41
CA ILE A 574 17.18 10.67 4.99
C ILE A 574 17.59 9.52 4.08
N GLY A 575 18.74 8.88 4.33
CA GLY A 575 19.21 7.75 3.53
C GLY A 575 18.22 6.58 3.51
N MET A 576 17.54 6.31 4.63
CA MET A 576 16.49 5.30 4.73
C MET A 576 15.22 5.73 3.97
N HIS A 577 14.74 6.96 4.14
CA HIS A 577 13.51 7.44 3.49
C HIS A 577 13.65 7.60 1.97
N VAL A 578 14.85 7.85 1.44
CA VAL A 578 15.12 7.77 -0.01
C VAL A 578 14.95 6.32 -0.52
N GLN A 579 15.36 5.32 0.26
CA GLN A 579 15.11 3.91 -0.08
C GLN A 579 13.61 3.60 -0.03
N TYR A 580 12.89 4.13 0.97
CA TYR A 580 11.45 3.89 1.11
C TYR A 580 10.68 4.48 -0.08
N LEU A 581 11.04 5.69 -0.51
CA LEU A 581 10.44 6.32 -1.67
C LEU A 581 10.70 5.51 -2.96
N ALA A 582 11.90 4.94 -3.10
CA ALA A 582 12.21 4.04 -4.21
C ALA A 582 11.39 2.74 -4.17
N GLN A 583 11.21 2.18 -2.98
CA GLN A 583 10.41 0.96 -2.77
C GLN A 583 8.95 1.19 -3.18
N LEU A 584 8.37 2.33 -2.81
CA LEU A 584 7.00 2.71 -3.18
C LEU A 584 6.76 2.91 -4.70
N GLY A 585 7.81 2.81 -5.52
CA GLY A 585 7.69 2.90 -6.98
C GLY A 585 7.53 4.33 -7.51
N ASP A 586 8.14 5.31 -6.83
CA ASP A 586 8.11 6.70 -7.25
C ASP A 586 8.68 6.89 -8.67
N PRO A 587 7.94 7.48 -9.61
CA PRO A 587 8.38 7.63 -11.01
C PRO A 587 9.53 8.63 -11.19
N GLU A 588 9.76 9.52 -10.24
CA GLU A 588 10.77 10.58 -10.26
C GLU A 588 11.97 10.24 -9.35
N ILE A 589 12.05 9.03 -8.80
CA ILE A 589 13.10 8.63 -7.85
C ILE A 589 14.52 8.88 -8.38
N ALA A 590 14.76 8.62 -9.67
CA ALA A 590 16.08 8.85 -10.29
C ALA A 590 16.46 10.34 -10.27
N LEU A 591 15.50 11.24 -10.51
CA LEU A 591 15.70 12.69 -10.47
C LEU A 591 15.95 13.17 -9.03
N THR A 592 15.18 12.64 -8.07
CA THR A 592 15.37 12.91 -6.64
C THR A 592 16.77 12.51 -6.18
N ILE A 593 17.25 11.32 -6.58
CA ILE A 593 18.60 10.85 -6.27
C ILE A 593 19.65 11.78 -6.90
N GLN A 594 19.51 12.15 -8.17
CA GLN A 594 20.46 13.03 -8.86
C GLN A 594 20.53 14.43 -8.23
N ARG A 595 19.40 14.94 -7.72
CA ARG A 595 19.33 16.22 -6.99
C ARG A 595 20.06 16.14 -5.64
N LEU A 596 19.87 15.04 -4.91
CA LEU A 596 20.41 14.87 -3.56
C LEU A 596 21.92 14.56 -3.55
N LEU A 597 22.42 13.82 -4.53
CA LEU A 597 23.77 13.26 -4.52
C LEU A 597 24.92 14.27 -4.33
N PRO A 598 24.92 15.47 -4.95
CA PRO A 598 26.07 16.39 -4.88
C PRO A 598 26.42 16.91 -3.48
N GLU A 599 25.40 17.11 -2.63
CA GLU A 599 25.56 17.68 -1.28
C GLU A 599 25.34 16.61 -0.18
N ALA A 600 25.03 15.37 -0.57
CA ALA A 600 24.71 14.28 0.35
C ALA A 600 25.91 13.83 1.20
N SER A 601 25.64 13.52 2.47
CA SER A 601 26.59 12.83 3.36
C SER A 601 26.70 11.34 3.02
N ALA A 602 27.70 10.64 3.59
CA ALA A 602 27.94 9.22 3.27
C ALA A 602 26.74 8.28 3.53
N PRO A 603 25.99 8.39 4.65
CA PRO A 603 24.76 7.60 4.85
C PRO A 603 23.67 7.89 3.81
N VAL A 604 23.52 9.15 3.40
CA VAL A 604 22.57 9.55 2.35
C VAL A 604 22.99 8.96 1.01
N ARG A 605 24.28 9.01 0.64
CA ARG A 605 24.78 8.40 -0.60
C ARG A 605 24.61 6.88 -0.61
N MET A 606 24.79 6.20 0.53
CA MET A 606 24.47 4.77 0.69
C MET A 606 22.97 4.51 0.46
N GLY A 607 22.11 5.33 1.06
CA GLY A 607 20.67 5.29 0.83
C GLY A 607 20.31 5.46 -0.65
N CYS A 608 20.89 6.47 -1.32
CA CYS A 608 20.74 6.70 -2.75
C CYS A 608 21.23 5.51 -3.60
N ALA A 609 22.34 4.87 -3.23
CA ALA A 609 22.84 3.69 -3.93
C ALA A 609 21.87 2.51 -3.81
N LYS A 610 21.34 2.25 -2.60
CA LYS A 610 20.32 1.22 -2.37
C LYS A 610 19.01 1.53 -3.10
N ALA A 611 18.57 2.79 -3.07
CA ALA A 611 17.39 3.26 -3.79
C ALA A 611 17.53 3.05 -5.31
N ALA A 612 18.69 3.37 -5.89
CA ALA A 612 18.96 3.11 -7.30
C ALA A 612 18.92 1.61 -7.65
N LEU A 613 19.39 0.73 -6.75
CA LEU A 613 19.26 -0.73 -6.93
C LEU A 613 17.81 -1.19 -6.85
N ILE A 614 17.03 -0.69 -5.90
CA ILE A 614 15.59 -0.99 -5.74
C ILE A 614 14.82 -0.58 -7.00
N ALA A 615 15.07 0.63 -7.51
CA ALA A 615 14.44 1.15 -8.73
C ALA A 615 14.94 0.47 -10.03
N GLY A 616 16.00 -0.34 -9.98
CA GLY A 616 16.58 -1.00 -11.15
C GLY A 616 17.47 -0.10 -12.02
N GLU A 617 17.86 1.07 -11.52
CA GLU A 617 18.71 2.06 -12.20
C GLU A 617 20.20 1.73 -12.05
N ARG A 618 20.63 0.67 -12.74
CA ARG A 618 22.00 0.10 -12.67
C ARG A 618 23.10 1.10 -13.04
N GLU A 619 22.83 1.98 -14.01
CA GLU A 619 23.79 3.00 -14.46
C GLU A 619 23.98 4.07 -13.40
N LEU A 620 22.87 4.56 -12.81
CA LEU A 620 22.88 5.51 -11.70
C LEU A 620 23.61 4.91 -10.48
N PHE A 621 23.35 3.65 -10.15
CA PHE A 621 24.09 2.95 -9.10
C PHE A 621 25.61 2.94 -9.37
N ARG A 622 26.05 2.59 -10.59
CA ARG A 622 27.49 2.63 -10.93
C ARG A 622 28.06 4.05 -10.82
N HIS A 623 27.30 5.07 -11.21
CA HIS A 623 27.72 6.45 -11.07
C HIS A 623 27.92 6.85 -9.60
N ILE A 624 26.99 6.46 -8.71
CA ILE A 624 27.10 6.70 -7.27
C ILE A 624 28.34 5.99 -6.69
N VAL A 625 28.54 4.71 -7.01
CA VAL A 625 29.69 3.95 -6.47
C VAL A 625 31.04 4.48 -6.97
N SER A 626 31.12 4.91 -8.23
CA SER A 626 32.37 5.43 -8.80
C SER A 626 32.68 6.88 -8.39
N SER A 627 31.67 7.66 -7.97
CA SER A 627 31.84 8.98 -7.35
C SER A 627 32.08 8.92 -5.84
N GLU A 628 31.73 7.81 -5.17
CA GLU A 628 31.98 7.63 -3.74
C GLU A 628 33.50 7.63 -3.45
N PRO A 629 33.97 8.41 -2.46
CA PRO A 629 35.37 8.36 -2.04
C PRO A 629 35.79 6.97 -1.52
N PRO A 630 37.06 6.58 -1.70
CA PRO A 630 37.57 5.31 -1.18
C PRO A 630 37.40 5.21 0.35
N GLY A 631 36.71 4.17 0.80
CA GLY A 631 36.45 3.95 2.22
C GLY A 631 35.53 2.76 2.48
N ARG A 632 35.19 2.54 3.76
CA ARG A 632 34.28 1.45 4.16
C ARG A 632 32.94 1.56 3.44
N MET A 633 32.39 2.77 3.29
CA MET A 633 31.11 2.97 2.63
C MET A 633 31.12 2.45 1.18
N GLN A 634 32.10 2.84 0.36
CA GLN A 634 32.26 2.32 -1.00
C GLN A 634 32.45 0.79 -1.02
N VAL A 635 33.20 0.23 -0.08
CA VAL A 635 33.38 -1.23 0.04
C VAL A 635 32.03 -1.93 0.26
N TYR A 636 31.22 -1.45 1.20
CA TYR A 636 29.88 -1.99 1.45
C TYR A 636 28.95 -1.78 0.25
N MET A 637 28.96 -0.60 -0.39
CA MET A 637 28.17 -0.35 -1.61
C MET A 637 28.48 -1.38 -2.70
N THR A 638 29.77 -1.67 -2.92
CA THR A 638 30.14 -2.66 -3.94
C THR A 638 29.67 -4.06 -3.59
N LYS A 639 29.54 -4.41 -2.30
CA LYS A 639 29.10 -5.73 -1.84
C LYS A 639 27.58 -5.94 -1.91
N LEU A 640 26.78 -4.86 -1.96
CA LEU A 640 25.32 -4.92 -2.11
C LEU A 640 24.86 -5.71 -3.34
N VAL A 641 25.67 -5.71 -4.42
CA VAL A 641 25.29 -6.31 -5.69
C VAL A 641 26.22 -7.45 -6.10
N ARG A 642 25.63 -8.49 -6.70
CA ARG A 642 26.40 -9.52 -7.41
C ARG A 642 27.10 -8.88 -8.61
N LYS A 643 28.42 -8.89 -8.59
CA LYS A 643 29.28 -8.26 -9.59
C LYS A 643 30.36 -9.22 -10.10
N ARG A 644 30.90 -8.94 -11.27
CA ARG A 644 32.03 -9.69 -11.86
C ARG A 644 33.34 -9.35 -11.15
N LYS A 645 33.70 -8.07 -11.08
CA LYS A 645 34.84 -7.55 -10.31
C LYS A 645 34.47 -6.23 -9.62
N SER A 646 35.12 -5.90 -8.50
CA SER A 646 34.89 -4.60 -7.83
C SER A 646 35.35 -3.41 -8.66
N ARG A 647 36.41 -3.57 -9.47
CA ARG A 647 36.94 -2.54 -10.38
C ARG A 647 35.90 -2.05 -11.40
N ASP A 648 34.95 -2.93 -11.78
CA ASP A 648 33.87 -2.61 -12.73
C ASP A 648 32.94 -1.49 -12.21
N LEU A 649 32.90 -1.33 -10.88
CA LEU A 649 32.09 -0.33 -10.17
C LEU A 649 32.92 0.83 -9.62
N ILE A 650 34.12 0.56 -9.10
CA ILE A 650 34.97 1.56 -8.44
C ILE A 650 35.66 2.46 -9.47
N ASP A 651 36.21 1.88 -10.54
CA ASP A 651 37.00 2.62 -11.51
C ASP A 651 36.04 3.44 -12.41
N SER A 652 35.95 4.74 -12.18
CA SER A 652 35.14 5.67 -12.99
C SER A 652 35.67 5.75 -14.42
N GLU A 653 36.99 5.85 -14.55
CA GLU A 653 37.75 5.75 -15.79
C GLU A 653 38.40 4.36 -15.92
N PRO A 654 38.44 3.76 -17.12
CA PRO A 654 39.10 2.47 -17.34
C PRO A 654 40.56 2.51 -16.89
N ARG A 655 40.91 1.63 -15.95
CA ARG A 655 42.29 1.48 -15.49
C ARG A 655 43.07 0.55 -16.44
N LEU A 656 44.28 0.97 -16.80
CA LEU A 656 45.20 0.16 -17.60
C LEU A 656 45.67 -1.06 -16.80
N LEU A 657 45.38 -2.26 -17.31
CA LEU A 657 45.69 -3.54 -16.68
C LEU A 657 46.22 -4.47 -17.75
N GLU A 658 47.46 -4.94 -17.59
CA GLU A 658 48.10 -5.85 -18.56
C GLU A 658 48.03 -5.30 -20.01
N GLU A 659 48.30 -4.00 -20.16
CA GLU A 659 48.26 -3.27 -21.45
C GLU A 659 46.86 -3.15 -22.08
N GLN A 660 45.80 -3.51 -21.36
CA GLN A 660 44.40 -3.43 -21.82
C GLN A 660 43.57 -2.51 -20.92
N TYR A 661 42.57 -1.86 -21.52
CA TYR A 661 41.54 -1.11 -20.80
C TYR A 661 40.27 -1.96 -20.72
N GLU A 662 39.75 -2.17 -19.51
CA GLU A 662 38.48 -2.84 -19.31
C GLU A 662 37.33 -1.82 -19.27
N PHE A 663 36.35 -1.96 -20.17
CA PHE A 663 35.15 -1.12 -20.20
C PHE A 663 33.97 -1.87 -19.57
N ALA A 664 33.61 -1.47 -18.36
CA ALA A 664 32.52 -2.11 -17.62
C ALA A 664 31.16 -1.40 -17.77
N ALA A 665 31.11 -0.20 -18.36
CA ALA A 665 29.87 0.56 -18.52
C ALA A 665 28.75 -0.27 -19.20
N PRO A 666 29.00 -1.05 -20.27
CA PRO A 666 27.97 -1.89 -20.91
C PRO A 666 27.37 -2.98 -20.00
N LEU A 667 28.06 -3.38 -18.92
CA LEU A 667 27.55 -4.38 -17.96
C LEU A 667 26.51 -3.76 -16.99
N TRP A 668 26.50 -2.44 -16.89
CA TRP A 668 25.69 -1.67 -15.94
C TRP A 668 24.68 -0.76 -16.63
N THR A 669 24.64 -0.72 -17.97
CA THR A 669 23.55 -0.13 -18.75
C THR A 669 22.44 -1.15 -19.01
N LYS A 670 21.21 -0.67 -19.19
CA LYS A 670 20.01 -1.50 -19.41
C LYS A 670 20.17 -2.31 -20.71
N ARG A 671 19.95 -3.63 -20.69
CA ARG A 671 19.96 -4.44 -21.92
C ARG A 671 18.89 -3.91 -22.87
N GLY A 672 19.28 -3.36 -24.02
CA GLY A 672 18.37 -2.86 -25.06
C GLY A 672 18.63 -1.43 -25.52
N THR A 673 19.46 -0.64 -24.84
CA THR A 673 19.99 0.61 -25.42
C THR A 673 21.04 0.25 -26.46
N ARG A 674 20.65 0.34 -27.74
CA ARG A 674 21.50 0.12 -28.91
C ARG A 674 22.74 1.00 -28.78
N ILE A 675 23.91 0.39 -28.64
CA ILE A 675 25.20 1.09 -28.70
C ILE A 675 25.24 1.85 -30.03
N ASP A 676 25.37 3.16 -29.93
CA ASP A 676 25.30 4.03 -31.09
C ASP A 676 26.47 3.71 -32.03
N LYS A 677 26.22 3.56 -33.33
CA LYS A 677 27.21 3.08 -34.32
C LYS A 677 28.45 3.99 -34.44
N ASN A 678 28.37 5.18 -33.85
CA ASN A 678 29.43 6.20 -33.86
C ASN A 678 30.30 6.18 -32.59
N THR A 679 30.03 5.27 -31.64
CA THR A 679 30.93 5.02 -30.51
C THR A 679 32.00 3.99 -30.90
N LEU A 680 33.18 4.07 -30.29
CA LEU A 680 34.28 3.11 -30.48
C LEU A 680 33.82 1.65 -30.30
N GLU A 681 32.81 1.42 -29.44
CA GLU A 681 32.19 0.12 -29.20
C GLU A 681 31.36 -0.39 -30.40
N GLY A 682 30.66 0.50 -31.12
CA GLY A 682 29.96 0.16 -32.37
C GLY A 682 30.89 -0.21 -33.52
N ALA A 683 32.16 0.24 -33.49
CA ALA A 683 33.17 -0.10 -34.48
C ALA A 683 33.79 -1.50 -34.26
N VAL A 684 33.88 -1.96 -33.01
CA VAL A 684 34.43 -3.29 -32.65
C VAL A 684 33.44 -4.40 -33.03
N ASP A 685 32.14 -4.16 -32.85
CA ASP A 685 31.08 -5.14 -33.20
C ASP A 685 30.95 -5.36 -34.73
N MET A 686 31.33 -4.37 -35.55
CA MET A 686 31.42 -4.50 -37.01
C MET A 686 32.63 -5.32 -37.46
N GLN A 687 33.75 -5.28 -36.73
CA GLN A 687 34.93 -6.08 -37.06
C GLN A 687 34.71 -7.57 -36.79
N GLY A 688 33.88 -7.93 -35.81
CA GLY A 688 33.48 -9.31 -35.54
C GLY A 688 32.56 -9.94 -36.58
N ARG A 689 31.94 -9.15 -37.47
CA ARG A 689 31.00 -9.64 -38.51
C ARG A 689 31.60 -9.78 -39.91
N ILE A 690 32.87 -9.44 -40.12
CA ILE A 690 33.56 -9.61 -41.41
C ILE A 690 34.47 -10.86 -41.43
N GLY A 691 34.56 -11.59 -40.32
CA GLY A 691 35.26 -12.87 -40.22
C GLY A 691 34.35 -13.99 -39.72
N GLY A 692 33.42 -14.43 -40.57
CA GLY A 692 32.55 -15.58 -40.35
C GLY A 692 32.12 -16.17 -41.68
#